data_AF-A0A3M1SY97-F1
#
_entry.id   AF-A0A3M1SY97-F1
#
_cell.length_a   1.000
_cell.length_b   1.000
_cell.length_c   1.000
_cell.angle_alpha   90.00
_cell.angle_beta   90.00
_cell.angle_gamma   90.00
#
_symmetry.space_group_name_H-M   'P 1'
#
loop_
_entity.id
_entity.type
_entity.pdbx_description
1 polymer ?
#
loop_
_entity_poly.entity_id
_entity_poly.type
_entity_poly.pdbx_seq_one_letter_code
_entity_poly.pdbx_strand_id
1 'polypeptide(L)'
;MGGGEVCAASPALAWKFGPEKLRYELTLAGAPPAGVVFRPAPFRLVGAGDVEGGRPRLEVHGPEDLLWFYALALPRGEWPARKRRPLIEAVDDRFSLRGGAELRVQGNQSARRRGRRADLRSSLVVRGSGAGFWLSKGVLTLRRRFDLKAGRLLRADFSFEWTPTAPGSAAVRLEGRIALARGGAAGKPGARDFHVRVQEAIDRGARWLERRADEQLAAAKAQPSGPHTVGRLALPCFALLRSGVSPARLEKHVAWLRNQPFRATYDVSLVVLVLEALHVERQALPPRPRTRSVARFRRGQVPADDRELMERAARWLAATRKRGEGWWSYFGDPEGKSLGHDGKTVAARGDRSNSQFAVLALHAAAACGVQLPPEVWEEVLEEVLGSQQAKGPERSLEGSLFGRGSPLRDDPRDVSFEPGQTIPRDRRASPAATGERRREQARGWGYSMRARPAKGGATGSMTAAGVSSLAAAREALLAAGRLSPERAEESLARLRDGLAWLLERYDAGRNPGSAAHYYYYAYSFEKAMDTTGVERLGPREWWRDFAAELLARQDAKGSWEQNPVETSFALLVLNRATLPVELEIGPGGRRATGRRDPARWDRVTVPGTGELSVRQLLEALRDDPASAAERLGLARKALAALPEAERPRVLPELAQLLEHPHRKTARWARESVRRLAGSDDPRSVERFCLAYERLRAAGEALDHGAIEEARGVLRAPLAVTPLRRMAARTLARLRAVEAVPDLIELLADEDEDLARGAADALTALTGTEPEGASSARDPRPAWRAWWEREGPALVARERVRRAVGDLAFPGRREDAAQRLRALGKAALRGLVDGLRSDATRAAAHRLLEEISGEHFAADPDEWLEWLEAREGR
;
A
#
# COMPACT_ATOMS: atom_id res chain seq x y z
N MET A 1 49.02 -7.90 -25.72
CA MET A 1 49.52 -8.66 -24.54
C MET A 1 49.83 -7.67 -23.44
N GLY A 2 49.29 -7.68 -22.23
CA GLY A 2 48.14 -8.37 -21.66
C GLY A 2 47.58 -7.42 -20.59
N GLY A 3 46.32 -6.98 -20.79
CA GLY A 3 45.61 -6.11 -19.86
C GLY A 3 45.20 -6.89 -18.63
N GLY A 4 45.63 -6.44 -17.45
CA GLY A 4 45.07 -6.89 -16.19
C GLY A 4 43.69 -6.28 -16.00
N GLU A 5 42.65 -7.12 -16.03
CA GLU A 5 41.30 -6.75 -15.66
C GLU A 5 41.29 -6.12 -14.26
N VAL A 6 41.09 -4.80 -14.20
CA VAL A 6 40.60 -4.14 -12.99
C VAL A 6 39.13 -4.53 -12.88
N CYS A 7 38.88 -5.60 -12.12
CA CYS A 7 37.52 -6.06 -11.87
C CYS A 7 36.81 -5.01 -11.01
N ALA A 8 35.73 -4.45 -11.58
CA ALA A 8 34.84 -3.48 -10.95
C ALA A 8 34.34 -3.95 -9.56
N ALA A 9 34.14 -2.97 -8.68
CA ALA A 9 33.38 -2.98 -7.42
C ALA A 9 33.11 -4.35 -6.79
N SER A 10 33.80 -4.61 -5.66
CA SER A 10 33.67 -5.77 -4.78
C SER A 10 32.23 -6.32 -4.72
N PRO A 11 31.97 -7.60 -5.08
CA PRO A 11 30.64 -8.16 -4.93
C PRO A 11 30.37 -8.27 -3.44
N ALA A 12 29.55 -7.35 -2.91
CA ALA A 12 28.95 -7.48 -1.59
C ALA A 12 28.47 -8.91 -1.41
N LEU A 13 28.77 -9.53 -0.26
CA LEU A 13 28.27 -10.86 0.10
C LEU A 13 26.74 -10.77 0.20
N ALA A 14 26.07 -10.98 -0.94
CA ALA A 14 24.64 -11.03 -1.02
C ALA A 14 24.18 -12.34 -0.39
N TRP A 15 23.31 -12.25 0.62
CA TRP A 15 22.57 -13.40 1.13
C TRP A 15 21.75 -13.96 -0.03
N LYS A 16 22.13 -15.12 -0.59
CA LYS A 16 21.59 -15.65 -1.86
C LYS A 16 20.33 -16.49 -1.69
N PHE A 17 19.61 -16.35 -0.58
CA PHE A 17 18.34 -17.05 -0.42
C PHE A 17 17.28 -16.40 -1.31
N GLY A 18 16.37 -17.22 -1.83
CA GLY A 18 15.13 -16.73 -2.44
C GLY A 18 14.23 -16.05 -1.38
N PRO A 19 12.90 -16.01 -1.56
CA PRO A 19 11.97 -15.41 -0.59
C PRO A 19 11.88 -16.17 0.76
N GLU A 20 12.83 -17.05 1.07
CA GLU A 20 12.83 -17.96 2.22
C GLU A 20 13.66 -17.34 3.37
N LYS A 21 13.03 -17.17 4.54
CA LYS A 21 13.71 -16.74 5.79
C LYS A 21 14.22 -17.95 6.57
N LEU A 22 15.37 -17.81 7.21
CA LEU A 22 15.97 -18.83 8.06
C LEU A 22 15.76 -18.47 9.54
N ARG A 23 15.38 -19.46 10.34
CA ARG A 23 15.25 -19.33 11.80
C ARG A 23 16.55 -19.73 12.48
N TYR A 24 17.12 -18.80 13.24
CA TYR A 24 18.21 -19.08 14.17
C TYR A 24 17.68 -19.09 15.60
N GLU A 25 18.13 -20.05 16.39
CA GLU A 25 17.80 -20.18 17.80
C GLU A 25 19.03 -19.85 18.64
N LEU A 26 18.79 -19.14 19.73
CA LEU A 26 19.74 -18.85 20.77
C LEU A 26 19.55 -19.85 21.91
N THR A 27 20.61 -20.58 22.23
CA THR A 27 20.68 -21.40 23.44
C THR A 27 21.70 -20.78 24.39
N LEU A 28 21.28 -20.48 25.61
CA LEU A 28 22.15 -19.96 26.68
C LEU A 28 22.67 -21.11 27.54
N ALA A 29 23.94 -21.03 27.91
CA ALA A 29 24.53 -21.88 28.94
C ALA A 29 24.33 -21.20 30.30
N GLY A 30 23.30 -21.63 31.02
CA GLY A 30 22.87 -21.02 32.29
C GLY A 30 21.85 -19.90 32.13
N ALA A 31 21.25 -19.49 33.24
CA ALA A 31 20.33 -18.36 33.30
C ALA A 31 21.09 -17.08 33.72
N PRO A 32 20.72 -15.90 33.20
CA PRO A 32 21.25 -14.65 33.73
C PRO A 32 20.92 -14.54 35.23
N PRO A 33 21.81 -13.96 36.06
CA PRO A 33 21.55 -13.78 37.48
C PRO A 33 20.26 -13.01 37.73
N ALA A 34 19.55 -13.34 38.81
CA ALA A 34 18.34 -12.63 39.21
C ALA A 34 18.62 -11.12 39.35
N GLY A 35 17.74 -10.28 38.79
CA GLY A 35 17.91 -8.82 38.80
C GLY A 35 18.75 -8.25 37.65
N VAL A 36 19.41 -9.08 36.83
CA VAL A 36 20.15 -8.60 35.65
C VAL A 36 19.24 -8.54 34.42
N VAL A 37 19.13 -7.35 33.82
CA VAL A 37 18.27 -7.10 32.66
C VAL A 37 19.02 -7.44 31.36
N PHE A 38 19.31 -8.72 31.13
CA PHE A 38 19.90 -9.21 29.88
C PHE A 38 18.99 -10.27 29.23
N ARG A 39 18.21 -9.85 28.23
CA ARG A 39 17.18 -10.69 27.60
C ARG A 39 17.29 -10.67 26.07
N PRO A 40 18.33 -11.31 25.50
CA PRO A 40 18.44 -11.42 24.06
C PRO A 40 17.23 -12.21 23.51
N ALA A 41 16.80 -11.87 22.28
CA ALA A 41 15.72 -12.62 21.64
C ALA A 41 16.11 -14.12 21.54
N PRO A 42 15.25 -15.06 21.97
CA PRO A 42 15.59 -16.48 21.97
C PRO A 42 15.71 -17.07 20.56
N PHE A 43 15.22 -16.37 19.54
CA PHE A 43 15.40 -16.71 18.15
C PHE A 43 15.27 -15.46 17.27
N ARG A 44 15.73 -15.55 16.01
CA ARG A 44 15.55 -14.51 14.99
C ARG A 44 15.29 -15.14 13.62
N LEU A 45 14.33 -14.58 12.89
CA LEU A 45 14.13 -14.84 11.47
C LEU A 45 15.02 -13.91 10.65
N VAL A 46 15.79 -14.47 9.72
CA VAL A 46 16.74 -13.72 8.89
C VAL A 46 16.53 -14.09 7.43
N GLY A 47 16.23 -13.10 6.59
CA GLY A 47 16.15 -13.18 5.14
C GLY A 47 17.10 -12.21 4.44
N ALA A 48 17.14 -12.27 3.11
CA ALA A 48 18.04 -11.44 2.31
C ALA A 48 17.86 -9.94 2.52
N GLY A 49 16.62 -9.48 2.73
CA GLY A 49 16.32 -8.06 2.99
C GLY A 49 16.72 -7.56 4.39
N ASP A 50 17.09 -8.45 5.31
CA ASP A 50 17.48 -8.10 6.68
C ASP A 50 18.96 -7.72 6.80
N VAL A 51 19.72 -7.76 5.70
CA VAL A 51 21.15 -7.48 5.65
C VAL A 51 21.47 -6.56 4.48
N GLU A 52 22.25 -5.52 4.74
CA GLU A 52 22.73 -4.58 3.75
C GLU A 52 24.25 -4.38 3.90
N GLY A 53 25.00 -4.52 2.81
CA GLY A 53 26.46 -4.42 2.86
C GLY A 53 27.13 -5.38 3.85
N GLY A 54 26.51 -6.54 4.12
CA GLY A 54 26.99 -7.51 5.10
C GLY A 54 26.69 -7.15 6.57
N ARG A 55 25.96 -6.06 6.85
CA ARG A 55 25.51 -5.68 8.20
C ARG A 55 24.00 -5.92 8.35
N PRO A 56 23.53 -6.46 9.50
CA PRO A 56 22.11 -6.65 9.73
C PRO A 56 21.40 -5.30 9.93
N ARG A 57 20.19 -5.15 9.40
CA ARG A 57 19.29 -3.98 9.60
C ARG A 57 18.53 -4.05 10.95
N LEU A 58 19.14 -4.66 11.97
CA LEU A 58 18.53 -4.82 13.28
C LEU A 58 18.73 -3.55 14.11
N GLU A 59 17.65 -3.03 14.70
CA GLU A 59 17.75 -1.98 15.72
C GLU A 59 18.43 -2.53 16.98
N VAL A 60 19.28 -1.70 17.58
CA VAL A 60 19.95 -1.99 18.86
C VAL A 60 19.28 -1.11 19.92
N HIS A 61 18.53 -1.74 20.84
CA HIS A 61 17.87 -1.04 21.94
C HIS A 61 18.61 -1.15 23.27
N GLY A 62 19.52 -2.12 23.37
CA GLY A 62 20.31 -2.40 24.56
C GLY A 62 21.48 -3.33 24.26
N PRO A 63 22.37 -3.57 25.25
CA PRO A 63 23.55 -4.43 25.07
C PRO A 63 23.23 -5.85 24.58
N GLU A 64 22.07 -6.40 24.95
CA GLU A 64 21.59 -7.73 24.54
C GLU A 64 21.38 -7.87 23.02
N ASP A 65 21.11 -6.77 22.32
CA ASP A 65 20.88 -6.79 20.87
C ASP A 65 22.18 -6.88 20.07
N LEU A 66 23.30 -6.47 20.69
CA LEU A 66 24.64 -6.60 20.10
C LEU A 66 24.98 -8.06 19.82
N LEU A 67 24.41 -9.00 20.59
CA LEU A 67 24.55 -10.43 20.37
C LEU A 67 24.12 -10.81 18.95
N TRP A 68 22.87 -10.49 18.61
CA TRP A 68 22.29 -10.82 17.30
C TRP A 68 22.92 -10.00 16.19
N PHE A 69 23.17 -8.71 16.45
CA PHE A 69 23.81 -7.82 15.49
C PHE A 69 25.19 -8.37 15.07
N TYR A 70 26.08 -8.66 16.01
CA TYR A 70 27.41 -9.16 15.67
C TYR A 70 27.44 -10.65 15.29
N ALA A 71 26.47 -11.46 15.72
CA ALA A 71 26.36 -12.84 15.21
C ALA A 71 26.10 -12.86 13.69
N LEU A 72 25.31 -11.92 13.18
CA LEU A 72 24.93 -11.84 11.77
C LEU A 72 25.83 -10.94 10.93
N ALA A 73 26.56 -10.00 11.55
CA ALA A 73 27.44 -9.07 10.84
C ALA A 73 28.67 -9.75 10.20
N LEU A 74 28.96 -9.36 8.97
CA LEU A 74 30.21 -9.65 8.27
C LEU A 74 31.14 -8.43 8.29
N PRO A 75 32.47 -8.64 8.24
CA PRO A 75 33.45 -7.59 8.05
C PRO A 75 33.21 -6.73 6.82
N ARG A 76 33.47 -5.42 6.94
CA ARG A 76 33.31 -4.41 5.89
C ARG A 76 34.39 -4.48 4.80
N GLY A 77 35.58 -5.01 5.14
CA GLY A 77 36.73 -5.07 4.23
C GLY A 77 36.56 -6.08 3.09
N GLU A 78 37.33 -5.89 2.01
CA GLU A 78 37.32 -6.79 0.87
C GLU A 78 37.78 -8.20 1.25
N TRP A 79 37.02 -9.20 0.78
CA TRP A 79 37.29 -10.59 1.08
C TRP A 79 38.24 -11.17 0.03
N PRO A 80 39.50 -11.51 0.39
CA PRO A 80 40.47 -11.99 -0.58
C PRO A 80 39.97 -13.26 -1.29
N ALA A 81 40.10 -13.30 -2.62
CA ALA A 81 39.56 -14.36 -3.46
C ALA A 81 40.20 -15.73 -3.15
N ARG A 82 41.53 -15.79 -2.96
CA ARG A 82 42.29 -17.03 -2.68
C ARG A 82 43.68 -16.76 -2.05
N LYS A 83 43.81 -16.24 -0.81
CA LYS A 83 45.12 -16.25 -0.08
C LYS A 83 44.97 -16.47 1.44
N ARG A 84 46.02 -17.05 2.05
CA ARG A 84 46.09 -17.62 3.42
C ARG A 84 46.00 -16.61 4.59
N ARG A 85 46.09 -15.30 4.36
CA ARG A 85 46.12 -14.29 5.44
C ARG A 85 44.70 -13.92 5.90
N PRO A 86 44.42 -13.87 7.22
CA PRO A 86 43.12 -13.46 7.72
C PRO A 86 42.88 -11.98 7.42
N LEU A 87 41.66 -11.62 7.00
CA LEU A 87 41.18 -10.23 7.01
C LEU A 87 41.09 -9.79 8.47
N ILE A 88 41.60 -8.62 8.80
CA ILE A 88 41.48 -8.02 10.14
C ILE A 88 40.82 -6.66 9.96
N GLU A 89 39.75 -6.41 10.71
CA GLU A 89 39.02 -5.15 10.74
C GLU A 89 38.95 -4.65 12.18
N ALA A 90 39.33 -3.39 12.38
CA ALA A 90 39.04 -2.66 13.60
C ALA A 90 37.56 -2.23 13.59
N VAL A 91 36.87 -2.49 14.70
CA VAL A 91 35.48 -2.09 14.93
C VAL A 91 35.48 -0.88 15.86
N ASP A 92 34.74 0.17 15.47
CA ASP A 92 34.38 1.31 16.33
C ASP A 92 32.96 1.75 15.94
N ASP A 93 31.98 0.95 16.34
CA ASP A 93 30.57 1.20 16.05
C ASP A 93 29.92 1.95 17.22
N ARG A 94 29.01 2.88 16.91
CA ARG A 94 28.23 3.67 17.87
C ARG A 94 26.75 3.46 17.64
N PHE A 95 26.00 3.21 18.72
CA PHE A 95 24.56 3.00 18.69
C PHE A 95 23.88 3.98 19.65
N SER A 96 23.04 4.86 19.09
CA SER A 96 22.21 5.77 19.89
C SER A 96 20.94 5.06 20.34
N LEU A 97 20.70 5.06 21.65
CA LEU A 97 19.53 4.44 22.28
C LEU A 97 18.46 5.48 22.63
N ARG A 98 17.31 4.98 23.12
CA ARG A 98 16.27 5.84 23.69
C ARG A 98 16.79 6.58 24.93
N GLY A 99 16.32 7.81 25.13
CA GLY A 99 16.68 8.63 26.30
C GLY A 99 18.05 9.31 26.21
N GLY A 100 18.71 9.31 25.04
CA GLY A 100 20.02 9.95 24.85
C GLY A 100 21.22 9.11 25.30
N ALA A 101 20.97 7.88 25.73
CA ALA A 101 21.99 6.89 26.04
C ALA A 101 22.74 6.42 24.76
N GLU A 102 24.00 6.04 24.90
CA GLU A 102 24.85 5.56 23.80
C GLU A 102 25.55 4.25 24.17
N LEU A 103 25.66 3.34 23.21
CA LEU A 103 26.54 2.17 23.26
C LEU A 103 27.68 2.35 22.26
N ARG A 104 28.91 2.27 22.76
CA ARG A 104 30.11 2.23 21.92
C ARG A 104 30.70 0.82 21.95
N VAL A 105 30.98 0.28 20.76
CA VAL A 105 31.56 -1.05 20.61
C VAL A 105 32.87 -0.94 19.85
N GLN A 106 33.97 -1.29 20.52
CA GLN A 106 35.32 -1.19 19.96
C GLN A 106 36.04 -2.54 20.00
N GLY A 107 36.87 -2.84 19.03
CA GLY A 107 37.72 -4.02 19.10
C GLY A 107 38.17 -4.49 17.74
N ASN A 108 38.49 -5.77 17.62
CA ASN A 108 38.97 -6.35 16.39
C ASN A 108 38.11 -7.55 15.98
N GLN A 109 37.87 -7.66 14.69
CA GLN A 109 37.34 -8.86 14.08
C GLN A 109 38.28 -9.38 13.01
N SER A 110 38.44 -10.70 12.96
CA SER A 110 39.22 -11.38 11.94
C SER A 110 38.36 -12.38 11.18
N ALA A 111 38.60 -12.52 9.88
CA ALA A 111 37.90 -13.47 9.02
C ALA A 111 38.90 -14.29 8.19
N ARG A 112 38.68 -15.61 8.14
CA ARG A 112 39.43 -16.52 7.28
C ARG A 112 38.46 -17.26 6.36
N ARG A 113 38.68 -17.12 5.05
CA ARG A 113 37.93 -17.84 4.03
C ARG A 113 38.52 -19.23 3.81
N ARG A 114 37.66 -20.26 3.78
CA ARG A 114 37.97 -21.66 3.47
C ARG A 114 37.01 -22.14 2.38
N GLY A 115 37.37 -21.89 1.12
CA GLY A 115 36.52 -22.20 -0.03
C GLY A 115 35.17 -21.47 0.03
N ARG A 116 34.09 -22.24 0.22
CA ARG A 116 32.70 -21.72 0.35
C ARG A 116 32.34 -21.26 1.76
N ARG A 117 33.19 -21.48 2.76
CA ARG A 117 32.91 -21.12 4.16
C ARG A 117 33.83 -19.98 4.62
N ALA A 118 33.37 -19.25 5.63
CA ALA A 118 34.17 -18.29 6.37
C ALA A 118 34.11 -18.58 7.86
N ASP A 119 35.27 -18.60 8.51
CA ASP A 119 35.37 -18.63 9.96
C ASP A 119 35.80 -17.23 10.45
N LEU A 120 35.03 -16.64 11.34
CA LEU A 120 35.29 -15.32 11.88
C LEU A 120 35.46 -15.37 13.39
N ARG A 121 36.32 -14.50 13.92
CA ARG A 121 36.53 -14.31 15.35
C ARG A 121 36.45 -12.83 15.67
N SER A 122 35.69 -12.48 16.68
CA SER A 122 35.58 -11.11 17.16
C SER A 122 35.86 -11.05 18.65
N SER A 123 36.56 -9.99 19.06
CA SER A 123 36.72 -9.59 20.45
C SER A 123 36.37 -8.12 20.54
N LEU A 124 35.22 -7.83 21.15
CA LEU A 124 34.58 -6.52 21.14
C LEU A 124 34.37 -6.04 22.57
N VAL A 125 34.89 -4.88 22.89
CA VAL A 125 34.64 -4.15 24.13
C VAL A 125 33.40 -3.29 23.96
N VAL A 126 32.39 -3.53 24.80
CA VAL A 126 31.13 -2.79 24.84
C VAL A 126 31.17 -1.83 26.02
N ARG A 127 30.89 -0.54 25.78
CA ARG A 127 30.76 0.47 26.82
C ARG A 127 29.42 1.18 26.65
N GLY A 128 28.66 1.31 27.74
CA GLY A 128 27.45 2.11 27.81
C GLY A 128 27.71 3.44 28.51
N SER A 129 27.14 4.52 27.99
CA SER A 129 27.20 5.85 28.60
C SER A 129 25.82 6.51 28.61
N GLY A 130 25.45 7.11 29.73
CA GLY A 130 24.14 7.71 29.98
C GLY A 130 23.38 7.03 31.14
N ALA A 131 22.28 7.64 31.58
CA ALA A 131 21.48 7.12 32.67
C ALA A 131 20.77 5.81 32.29
N GLY A 132 20.74 4.82 33.20
CA GLY A 132 19.91 3.61 33.07
C GLY A 132 20.60 2.35 32.56
N PHE A 133 21.91 2.34 32.33
CA PHE A 133 22.61 1.11 31.97
C PHE A 133 22.98 0.27 33.19
N TRP A 134 22.68 -1.03 33.08
CA TRP A 134 23.19 -2.05 34.00
C TRP A 134 24.64 -2.46 33.68
N LEU A 135 25.28 -1.87 32.67
CA LEU A 135 26.59 -2.23 32.13
C LEU A 135 27.50 -1.01 31.98
N SER A 136 28.66 -0.99 32.64
CA SER A 136 29.70 0.04 32.43
C SER A 136 30.70 -0.36 31.35
N LYS A 137 31.20 -1.59 31.41
CA LYS A 137 32.11 -2.20 30.44
C LYS A 137 31.87 -3.71 30.36
N GLY A 138 31.83 -4.23 29.14
CA GLY A 138 31.76 -5.66 28.85
C GLY A 138 32.65 -6.06 27.70
N VAL A 139 32.95 -7.36 27.59
CA VAL A 139 33.74 -7.98 26.52
C VAL A 139 32.91 -9.08 25.87
N LEU A 140 32.51 -8.85 24.63
CA LEU A 140 31.79 -9.79 23.78
C LEU A 140 32.78 -10.47 22.83
N THR A 141 32.97 -11.76 23.04
CA THR A 141 33.76 -12.62 22.14
C THR A 141 32.83 -13.47 21.30
N LEU A 142 33.03 -13.50 19.97
CA LEU A 142 32.27 -14.36 19.06
C LEU A 142 33.18 -15.22 18.19
N ARG A 143 32.73 -16.46 17.94
CA ARG A 143 33.27 -17.35 16.91
C ARG A 143 32.14 -17.72 15.95
N ARG A 144 32.22 -17.24 14.72
CA ARG A 144 31.14 -17.33 13.73
C ARG A 144 31.59 -18.16 12.55
N ARG A 145 30.69 -18.96 11.98
CA ARG A 145 30.92 -19.70 10.75
C ARG A 145 29.82 -19.38 9.76
N PHE A 146 30.19 -18.93 8.56
CA PHE A 146 29.27 -18.58 7.48
C PHE A 146 29.44 -19.51 6.27
N ASP A 147 28.34 -19.73 5.55
CA ASP A 147 28.35 -20.21 4.17
C ASP A 147 28.30 -18.98 3.26
N LEU A 148 29.40 -18.70 2.55
CA LEU A 148 29.52 -17.53 1.67
C LEU A 148 28.77 -17.70 0.34
N LYS A 149 28.53 -18.95 -0.10
CA LYS A 149 27.80 -19.20 -1.34
C LYS A 149 26.30 -19.01 -1.11
N ALA A 150 25.79 -19.56 -0.01
CA ALA A 150 24.41 -19.35 0.40
C ALA A 150 24.21 -17.97 1.04
N GLY A 151 25.29 -17.39 1.58
CA GLY A 151 25.29 -16.14 2.32
C GLY A 151 24.50 -16.28 3.62
N ARG A 152 24.78 -17.28 4.47
CA ARG A 152 24.12 -17.44 5.79
C ARG A 152 25.09 -17.70 6.92
N LEU A 153 24.67 -17.34 8.12
CA LEU A 153 25.24 -17.89 9.35
C LEU A 153 24.98 -19.41 9.41
N LEU A 154 25.98 -20.20 9.75
CA LEU A 154 25.80 -21.61 10.09
C LEU A 154 25.73 -21.79 11.60
N ARG A 155 26.58 -21.04 12.31
CA ARG A 155 26.69 -21.06 13.77
C ARG A 155 27.46 -19.84 14.27
N ALA A 156 27.08 -19.29 15.41
CA ALA A 156 27.87 -18.36 16.20
C ALA A 156 27.90 -18.84 17.65
N ASP A 157 29.09 -19.15 18.17
CA ASP A 157 29.30 -19.33 19.61
C ASP A 157 29.80 -18.02 20.19
N PHE A 158 29.35 -17.68 21.39
CA PHE A 158 29.74 -16.44 22.04
C PHE A 158 29.99 -16.61 23.54
N SER A 159 30.77 -15.68 24.08
CA SER A 159 30.91 -15.42 25.50
C SER A 159 30.80 -13.91 25.70
N PHE A 160 29.91 -13.48 26.58
CA PHE A 160 29.78 -12.09 26.98
C PHE A 160 30.06 -11.96 28.46
N GLU A 161 31.10 -11.22 28.80
CA GLU A 161 31.52 -10.99 30.19
C GLU A 161 31.43 -9.51 30.52
N TRP A 162 30.87 -9.17 31.67
CA TRP A 162 30.73 -7.78 32.08
C TRP A 162 30.63 -7.57 33.57
N THR A 163 30.84 -6.32 34.00
CA THR A 163 30.61 -5.90 35.39
C THR A 163 29.35 -5.04 35.46
N PRO A 164 28.36 -5.40 36.32
CA PRO A 164 27.20 -4.55 36.53
C PRO A 164 27.57 -3.18 37.12
N THR A 165 26.76 -2.17 36.85
CA THR A 165 26.98 -0.80 37.36
C THR A 165 26.71 -0.63 38.85
N ALA A 166 26.01 -1.57 39.50
CA ALA A 166 25.74 -1.50 40.93
C ALA A 166 27.03 -1.72 41.77
N PRO A 167 27.29 -0.90 42.80
CA PRO A 167 28.49 -1.01 43.64
C PRO A 167 28.65 -2.42 44.23
N GLY A 168 29.87 -2.99 44.18
CA GLY A 168 30.18 -4.31 44.74
C GLY A 168 29.73 -5.52 43.90
N SER A 169 29.21 -5.32 42.69
CA SER A 169 28.74 -6.42 41.84
C SER A 169 29.89 -7.25 41.24
N ALA A 170 29.77 -8.58 41.31
CA ALA A 170 30.69 -9.50 40.65
C ALA A 170 30.54 -9.47 39.12
N ALA A 171 31.62 -9.85 38.41
CA ALA A 171 31.57 -10.01 36.95
C ALA A 171 30.61 -11.14 36.57
N VAL A 172 29.71 -10.86 35.63
CA VAL A 172 28.77 -11.81 35.06
C VAL A 172 29.32 -12.29 33.73
N ARG A 173 29.36 -13.61 33.53
CA ARG A 173 29.73 -14.24 32.27
C ARG A 173 28.57 -15.08 31.76
N LEU A 174 28.22 -14.85 30.50
CA LEU A 174 27.15 -15.57 29.83
C LEU A 174 27.66 -16.14 28.51
N GLU A 175 27.49 -17.44 28.35
CA GLU A 175 27.89 -18.16 27.14
C GLU A 175 26.66 -18.68 26.43
N GLY A 176 26.79 -18.86 25.11
CA GLY A 176 25.71 -19.44 24.36
C GLY A 176 26.06 -19.69 22.91
N ARG A 177 25.04 -20.15 22.19
CA ARG A 177 25.15 -20.51 20.79
C ARG A 177 23.93 -20.02 20.03
N ILE A 178 24.19 -19.40 18.89
CA ILE A 178 23.22 -19.13 17.85
C ILE A 178 23.45 -20.13 16.73
N ALA A 179 22.44 -20.92 16.37
CA ALA A 179 22.51 -21.88 15.28
C ALA A 179 21.16 -21.99 14.58
N LEU A 180 21.14 -22.58 13.38
CA LEU A 180 19.88 -22.87 12.70
C LEU A 180 19.02 -23.80 13.57
N ALA A 181 17.73 -23.51 13.70
CA ALA A 181 16.79 -24.24 14.54
C ALA A 181 16.78 -25.76 14.27
N ARG A 182 16.80 -26.60 15.32
CA ARG A 182 16.69 -28.07 15.19
C ARG A 182 15.23 -28.43 14.84
N GLY A 183 15.03 -29.10 13.70
CA GLY A 183 13.71 -29.27 13.07
C GLY A 183 13.50 -28.37 11.85
N GLY A 184 14.33 -27.34 11.69
CA GLY A 184 14.58 -26.68 10.41
C GLY A 184 15.56 -27.49 9.55
N ALA A 185 15.32 -28.81 9.44
CA ALA A 185 16.04 -29.64 8.48
C ALA A 185 15.95 -28.96 7.11
N ALA A 186 16.99 -29.10 6.30
CA ALA A 186 17.12 -28.54 4.97
C ALA A 186 16.08 -29.07 3.94
N GLY A 187 14.89 -29.48 4.37
CA GLY A 187 13.70 -29.52 3.55
C GLY A 187 13.06 -28.15 3.62
N LYS A 188 13.11 -27.40 2.50
CA LYS A 188 12.25 -26.23 2.32
C LYS A 188 10.82 -26.67 2.68
N PRO A 189 10.16 -26.13 3.72
CA PRO A 189 8.72 -26.27 3.77
C PRO A 189 8.24 -25.68 2.46
N GLY A 190 7.64 -26.50 1.61
CA GLY A 190 7.00 -26.00 0.41
C GLY A 190 6.04 -24.89 0.85
N ALA A 191 5.82 -23.89 0.01
CA ALA A 191 4.87 -22.85 0.39
C ALA A 191 3.47 -23.44 0.68
N ARG A 192 3.15 -24.66 0.21
CA ARG A 192 2.01 -25.46 0.68
C ARG A 192 2.11 -25.87 2.16
N ASP A 193 3.22 -26.48 2.57
CA ASP A 193 3.47 -26.90 3.96
C ASP A 193 3.40 -25.73 4.95
N PHE A 194 3.82 -24.53 4.51
CA PHE A 194 3.71 -23.33 5.34
C PHE A 194 2.25 -22.99 5.68
N HIS A 195 1.35 -22.98 4.70
CA HIS A 195 -0.07 -22.65 4.92
C HIS A 195 -0.76 -23.71 5.78
N VAL A 196 -0.42 -24.98 5.59
CA VAL A 196 -0.90 -26.07 6.44
C VAL A 196 -0.49 -25.83 7.89
N ARG A 197 0.80 -25.53 8.14
CA ARG A 197 1.30 -25.22 9.49
C ARG A 197 0.64 -23.99 10.11
N VAL A 198 0.35 -22.96 9.32
CA VAL A 198 -0.41 -21.79 9.78
C VAL A 198 -1.82 -22.19 10.21
N GLN A 199 -2.54 -22.97 9.39
CA GLN A 199 -3.88 -23.43 9.74
C GLN A 199 -3.87 -24.33 10.98
N GLU A 200 -2.93 -25.27 11.10
CA GLU A 200 -2.78 -26.09 12.30
C GLU A 200 -2.50 -25.25 13.55
N ALA A 201 -1.72 -24.19 13.43
CA ALA A 201 -1.45 -23.27 14.53
C ALA A 201 -2.69 -22.47 14.93
N ILE A 202 -3.49 -22.01 13.95
CA ILE A 202 -4.80 -21.39 14.20
C ILE A 202 -5.69 -22.36 14.95
N ASP A 203 -5.80 -23.61 14.49
CA ASP A 203 -6.69 -24.60 15.10
C ASP A 203 -6.28 -24.93 16.54
N ARG A 204 -4.97 -25.09 16.82
CA ARG A 204 -4.47 -25.31 18.19
C ARG A 204 -4.73 -24.10 19.08
N GLY A 205 -4.47 -22.89 18.58
CA GLY A 205 -4.67 -21.65 19.32
C GLY A 205 -6.14 -21.38 19.62
N ALA A 206 -7.01 -21.58 18.64
CA ALA A 206 -8.46 -21.46 18.81
C ALA A 206 -8.96 -22.46 19.88
N ARG A 207 -8.60 -23.74 19.78
CA ARG A 207 -8.97 -24.75 20.81
C ARG A 207 -8.52 -24.37 22.22
N TRP A 208 -7.32 -23.79 22.35
CA TRP A 208 -6.83 -23.32 23.64
C TRP A 208 -7.63 -22.10 24.14
N LEU A 209 -7.88 -21.14 23.26
CA LEU A 209 -8.54 -19.88 23.58
C LEU A 209 -10.04 -20.08 23.91
N GLU A 210 -10.73 -21.03 23.29
CA GLU A 210 -12.11 -21.37 23.62
C GLU A 210 -12.28 -21.77 25.09
N ARG A 211 -11.38 -22.62 25.63
CA ARG A 211 -11.40 -22.99 27.05
C ARG A 211 -11.18 -21.79 27.96
N ARG A 212 -10.32 -20.86 27.54
CA ARG A 212 -10.07 -19.63 28.30
C ARG A 212 -11.23 -18.63 28.21
N ALA A 213 -11.97 -18.60 27.10
CA ALA A 213 -13.15 -17.75 26.97
C ALA A 213 -14.22 -18.14 28.01
N ASP A 214 -14.38 -19.44 28.28
CA ASP A 214 -15.27 -19.94 29.35
C ASP A 214 -14.83 -19.44 30.74
N GLU A 215 -13.52 -19.54 31.04
CA GLU A 215 -12.93 -19.01 32.28
C GLU A 215 -13.12 -17.50 32.41
N GLN A 216 -12.91 -16.75 31.31
CA GLN A 216 -13.11 -15.30 31.28
C GLN A 216 -14.58 -14.93 31.48
N LEU A 217 -15.53 -15.68 30.91
CA LEU A 217 -16.95 -15.45 31.14
C LEU A 217 -17.35 -15.69 32.60
N ALA A 218 -16.84 -16.77 33.22
CA ALA A 218 -17.08 -17.03 34.64
C ALA A 218 -16.52 -15.90 35.52
N ALA A 219 -15.29 -15.47 35.24
CA ALA A 219 -14.67 -14.34 35.94
C ALA A 219 -15.43 -13.02 35.72
N ALA A 220 -15.90 -12.77 34.50
CA ALA A 220 -16.67 -11.58 34.16
C ALA A 220 -18.03 -11.53 34.88
N LYS A 221 -18.69 -12.68 35.03
CA LYS A 221 -19.92 -12.79 35.83
C LYS A 221 -19.68 -12.57 37.33
N ALA A 222 -18.53 -13.00 37.83
CA ALA A 222 -18.16 -12.81 39.24
C ALA A 222 -17.78 -11.34 39.55
N GLN A 223 -17.21 -10.61 38.59
CA GLN A 223 -16.78 -9.21 38.75
C GLN A 223 -17.22 -8.34 37.56
N PRO A 224 -18.53 -8.06 37.41
CA PRO A 224 -19.09 -7.40 36.23
C PRO A 224 -18.67 -5.93 36.10
N SER A 225 -18.22 -5.29 37.18
CA SER A 225 -17.79 -3.89 37.22
C SER A 225 -16.27 -3.68 37.14
N GLY A 226 -15.49 -4.73 36.93
CA GLY A 226 -14.04 -4.62 36.79
C GLY A 226 -13.60 -3.79 35.56
N PRO A 227 -12.42 -3.16 35.60
CA PRO A 227 -11.90 -2.41 34.46
C PRO A 227 -11.65 -3.36 33.28
N HIS A 228 -12.20 -2.99 32.11
CA HIS A 228 -12.11 -3.74 30.86
C HIS A 228 -12.67 -5.17 30.90
N THR A 229 -13.58 -5.49 31.83
CA THR A 229 -14.18 -6.82 31.96
C THR A 229 -14.83 -7.29 30.65
N VAL A 230 -15.53 -6.40 29.94
CA VAL A 230 -16.18 -6.73 28.67
C VAL A 230 -15.12 -6.95 27.59
N GLY A 231 -14.11 -6.07 27.52
CA GLY A 231 -13.02 -6.19 26.55
C GLY A 231 -12.20 -7.48 26.70
N ARG A 232 -11.97 -7.95 27.94
CA ARG A 232 -11.25 -9.20 28.23
C ARG A 232 -11.96 -10.45 27.68
N LEU A 233 -13.28 -10.42 27.55
CA LEU A 233 -14.04 -11.50 26.93
C LEU A 233 -14.29 -11.27 25.43
N ALA A 234 -14.61 -10.03 25.04
CA ALA A 234 -14.95 -9.69 23.66
C ALA A 234 -13.79 -9.92 22.69
N LEU A 235 -12.54 -9.62 23.08
CA LEU A 235 -11.37 -9.86 22.23
C LEU A 235 -11.17 -11.36 21.91
N PRO A 236 -11.17 -12.28 22.89
CA PRO A 236 -11.18 -13.71 22.61
C PRO A 236 -12.32 -14.15 21.70
N CYS A 237 -13.56 -13.71 21.95
CA CYS A 237 -14.70 -14.05 21.09
C CYS A 237 -14.47 -13.59 19.65
N PHE A 238 -14.00 -12.35 19.44
CA PHE A 238 -13.69 -11.82 18.12
C PHE A 238 -12.63 -12.65 17.39
N ALA A 239 -11.52 -13.00 18.08
CA ALA A 239 -10.46 -13.81 17.51
C ALA A 239 -10.91 -15.24 17.18
N LEU A 240 -11.78 -15.84 18.00
CA LEU A 240 -12.36 -17.17 17.78
C LEU A 240 -13.29 -17.19 16.55
N LEU A 241 -14.18 -16.20 16.42
CA LEU A 241 -15.04 -16.05 15.25
C LEU A 241 -14.21 -15.90 13.97
N ARG A 242 -13.19 -15.03 13.99
CA ARG A 242 -12.24 -14.84 12.88
C ARG A 242 -11.38 -16.07 12.59
N SER A 243 -11.25 -16.99 13.54
CA SER A 243 -10.57 -18.28 13.36
C SER A 243 -11.49 -19.38 12.83
N GLY A 244 -12.78 -19.09 12.60
CA GLY A 244 -13.76 -20.04 12.08
C GLY A 244 -14.50 -20.85 13.14
N VAL A 245 -14.40 -20.47 14.42
CA VAL A 245 -15.26 -21.06 15.46
C VAL A 245 -16.69 -20.58 15.22
N SER A 246 -17.61 -21.53 15.06
CA SER A 246 -19.02 -21.23 14.77
C SER A 246 -19.66 -20.37 15.87
N PRO A 247 -20.50 -19.38 15.53
CA PRO A 247 -21.25 -18.57 16.51
C PRO A 247 -21.99 -19.37 17.58
N ALA A 248 -22.55 -20.54 17.23
CA ALA A 248 -23.25 -21.43 18.16
C ALA A 248 -22.39 -21.86 19.37
N ARG A 249 -21.08 -22.09 19.16
CA ARG A 249 -20.16 -22.46 20.25
C ARG A 249 -19.88 -21.29 21.21
N LEU A 250 -20.13 -20.06 20.78
CA LEU A 250 -19.93 -18.84 21.54
C LEU A 250 -21.24 -18.21 22.02
N GLU A 251 -22.39 -18.88 21.84
CA GLU A 251 -23.72 -18.33 22.12
C GLU A 251 -23.83 -17.73 23.52
N LYS A 252 -23.46 -18.48 24.56
CA LYS A 252 -23.50 -18.00 25.96
C LYS A 252 -22.61 -16.78 26.22
N HIS A 253 -21.50 -16.66 25.49
CA HIS A 253 -20.57 -15.54 25.61
C HIS A 253 -21.15 -14.30 24.94
N VAL A 254 -21.64 -14.45 23.72
CA VAL A 254 -22.27 -13.38 22.93
C VAL A 254 -23.55 -12.88 23.61
N ALA A 255 -24.38 -13.79 24.14
CA ALA A 255 -25.56 -13.44 24.91
C ALA A 255 -25.21 -12.59 26.14
N TRP A 256 -24.11 -12.90 26.83
CA TRP A 256 -23.63 -12.05 27.92
C TRP A 256 -23.15 -10.69 27.42
N LEU A 257 -22.34 -10.65 26.35
CA LEU A 257 -21.81 -9.41 25.76
C LEU A 257 -22.92 -8.45 25.30
N ARG A 258 -23.99 -8.97 24.69
CA ARG A 258 -25.15 -8.17 24.23
C ARG A 258 -25.87 -7.41 25.35
N ASN A 259 -25.73 -7.87 26.59
CA ASN A 259 -26.40 -7.31 27.77
C ASN A 259 -25.51 -6.39 28.61
N GLN A 260 -24.29 -6.06 28.14
CA GLN A 260 -23.36 -5.25 28.92
C GLN A 260 -23.56 -3.73 28.70
N PRO A 261 -23.39 -2.90 29.75
CA PRO A 261 -23.46 -1.45 29.61
C PRO A 261 -22.25 -0.88 28.86
N PHE A 262 -22.47 0.20 28.12
CA PHE A 262 -21.39 0.94 27.46
C PHE A 262 -20.67 1.84 28.45
N ARG A 263 -19.38 1.59 28.67
CA ARG A 263 -18.56 2.29 29.68
C ARG A 263 -17.17 2.65 29.21
N ALA A 264 -16.49 1.72 28.54
CA ALA A 264 -15.11 1.87 28.11
C ALA A 264 -15.01 1.80 26.59
N THR A 265 -14.21 2.69 26.00
CA THR A 265 -14.00 2.78 24.55
C THR A 265 -13.53 1.46 23.97
N TYR A 266 -12.52 0.83 24.60
CA TYR A 266 -11.97 -0.45 24.17
C TYR A 266 -13.02 -1.56 24.16
N ASP A 267 -13.81 -1.64 25.22
CA ASP A 267 -14.83 -2.66 25.44
C ASP A 267 -15.95 -2.56 24.41
N VAL A 268 -16.51 -1.36 24.23
CA VAL A 268 -17.58 -1.09 23.28
C VAL A 268 -17.11 -1.31 21.84
N SER A 269 -15.86 -0.92 21.54
CA SER A 269 -15.25 -1.17 20.23
C SER A 269 -15.18 -2.65 19.91
N LEU A 270 -14.75 -3.48 20.86
CA LEU A 270 -14.68 -4.93 20.67
C LEU A 270 -16.05 -5.58 20.54
N VAL A 271 -17.08 -5.07 21.23
CA VAL A 271 -18.46 -5.55 21.05
C VAL A 271 -18.92 -5.32 19.61
N VAL A 272 -18.69 -4.13 19.04
CA VAL A 272 -19.01 -3.86 17.63
C VAL A 272 -18.30 -4.83 16.68
N LEU A 273 -17.01 -5.10 16.93
CA LEU A 273 -16.23 -6.05 16.12
C LEU A 273 -16.71 -7.50 16.27
N VAL A 274 -17.18 -7.90 17.46
CA VAL A 274 -17.85 -9.21 17.66
C VAL A 274 -19.14 -9.27 16.87
N LEU A 275 -19.99 -8.23 16.92
CA LEU A 275 -21.26 -8.18 16.19
C LEU A 275 -21.05 -8.27 14.68
N GLU A 276 -20.01 -7.61 14.14
CA GLU A 276 -19.61 -7.81 12.75
C GLU A 276 -19.18 -9.26 12.50
N ALA A 277 -18.26 -9.78 13.31
CA ALA A 277 -17.66 -11.11 13.10
C ALA A 277 -18.65 -12.27 13.20
N LEU A 278 -19.78 -12.12 13.90
CA LEU A 278 -20.86 -13.11 13.92
C LEU A 278 -21.43 -13.38 12.53
N HIS A 279 -21.39 -12.36 11.66
CA HIS A 279 -21.98 -12.37 10.33
C HIS A 279 -20.93 -12.28 9.24
N VAL A 280 -19.67 -12.60 9.57
CA VAL A 280 -18.61 -12.73 8.58
C VAL A 280 -18.35 -14.20 8.30
N GLU A 281 -18.50 -14.59 7.03
CA GLU A 281 -18.14 -15.92 6.57
C GLU A 281 -16.63 -16.01 6.39
N ARG A 282 -16.00 -16.96 7.08
CA ARG A 282 -14.59 -17.31 6.88
C ARG A 282 -14.48 -18.46 5.88
N GLN A 283 -13.93 -18.19 4.71
CA GLN A 283 -13.58 -19.20 3.73
C GLN A 283 -12.10 -19.57 3.85
N ALA A 284 -11.81 -20.84 4.14
CA ALA A 284 -10.44 -21.35 4.11
C ALA A 284 -9.91 -21.35 2.67
N LEU A 285 -8.70 -20.84 2.46
CA LEU A 285 -8.03 -20.86 1.17
C LEU A 285 -7.18 -22.13 1.04
N PRO A 286 -7.17 -22.80 -0.12
CA PRO A 286 -6.30 -23.94 -0.34
C PRO A 286 -4.83 -23.50 -0.26
N PRO A 287 -3.94 -24.33 0.34
CA PRO A 287 -2.53 -23.99 0.47
C PRO A 287 -1.88 -23.87 -0.92
N ARG A 288 -1.49 -22.64 -1.31
CA ARG A 288 -0.87 -22.36 -2.62
C ARG A 288 0.51 -21.69 -2.45
N PRO A 289 1.46 -21.89 -3.38
CA PRO A 289 2.80 -21.35 -3.22
C PRO A 289 2.95 -19.82 -3.17
N ARG A 290 1.89 -19.08 -3.53
CA ARG A 290 1.89 -17.61 -3.64
C ARG A 290 0.72 -16.93 -2.92
N THR A 291 -0.08 -17.68 -2.16
CA THR A 291 -1.13 -17.10 -1.33
C THR A 291 -0.50 -16.34 -0.16
N ARG A 292 -1.07 -15.16 0.15
CA ARG A 292 -0.60 -14.24 1.20
C ARG A 292 -1.54 -14.22 2.41
N SER A 293 -2.37 -15.25 2.52
CA SER A 293 -3.29 -15.52 3.60
C SER A 293 -3.69 -17.00 3.54
N VAL A 294 -4.23 -17.54 4.63
CA VAL A 294 -4.88 -18.85 4.71
C VAL A 294 -6.40 -18.76 4.66
N ALA A 295 -6.97 -17.55 4.77
CA ALA A 295 -8.40 -17.34 4.78
C ALA A 295 -8.78 -16.10 3.97
N ARG A 296 -10.02 -16.12 3.46
CA ARG A 296 -10.72 -14.93 2.99
C ARG A 296 -11.99 -14.78 3.82
N PHE A 297 -12.37 -13.53 4.05
CA PHE A 297 -13.58 -13.19 4.78
C PHE A 297 -14.56 -12.53 3.83
N ARG A 298 -15.83 -12.91 3.96
CA ARG A 298 -16.94 -12.27 3.26
C ARG A 298 -17.90 -11.73 4.31
N ARG A 299 -18.18 -10.43 4.25
CA ARG A 299 -19.19 -9.82 5.12
C ARG A 299 -20.57 -10.34 4.69
N GLY A 300 -21.39 -10.70 5.66
CA GLY A 300 -22.78 -11.05 5.49
C GLY A 300 -23.69 -9.97 6.07
N GLN A 301 -24.99 -10.13 5.86
CA GLN A 301 -25.98 -9.20 6.40
C GLN A 301 -26.08 -9.34 7.92
N VAL A 302 -25.97 -8.22 8.63
CA VAL A 302 -26.19 -8.17 10.09
C VAL A 302 -27.71 -8.18 10.37
N PRO A 303 -28.24 -9.13 11.16
CA PRO A 303 -29.64 -9.17 11.58
C PRO A 303 -30.08 -7.92 12.33
N ALA A 304 -31.39 -7.65 12.36
CA ALA A 304 -31.96 -6.43 12.93
C ALA A 304 -31.51 -6.16 14.38
N ASP A 305 -31.61 -7.14 15.27
CA ASP A 305 -31.26 -6.98 16.69
C ASP A 305 -29.76 -6.65 16.89
N ASP A 306 -28.88 -7.36 16.18
CA ASP A 306 -27.43 -7.10 16.23
C ASP A 306 -27.09 -5.74 15.58
N ARG A 307 -27.82 -5.35 14.53
CA ARG A 307 -27.67 -4.04 13.87
C ARG A 307 -28.11 -2.91 14.79
N GLU A 308 -29.21 -3.07 15.52
CA GLU A 308 -29.67 -2.07 16.49
C GLU A 308 -28.63 -1.86 17.61
N LEU A 309 -28.11 -2.96 18.17
CA LEU A 309 -27.07 -2.88 19.20
C LEU A 309 -25.78 -2.24 18.64
N MET A 310 -25.39 -2.61 17.42
CA MET A 310 -24.24 -2.02 16.72
C MET A 310 -24.43 -0.51 16.50
N GLU A 311 -25.61 -0.06 16.07
CA GLU A 311 -25.94 1.36 15.89
C GLU A 311 -25.90 2.12 17.21
N ARG A 312 -26.40 1.54 18.32
CA ARG A 312 -26.33 2.15 19.65
C ARG A 312 -24.89 2.27 20.13
N ALA A 313 -24.08 1.22 19.97
CA ALA A 313 -22.67 1.21 20.35
C ALA A 313 -21.85 2.21 19.51
N ALA A 314 -22.08 2.28 18.20
CA ALA A 314 -21.41 3.20 17.31
C ALA A 314 -21.79 4.67 17.60
N ARG A 315 -23.06 4.95 17.91
CA ARG A 315 -23.51 6.27 18.38
C ARG A 315 -22.84 6.65 19.70
N TRP A 316 -22.72 5.71 20.63
CA TRP A 316 -22.00 5.94 21.89
C TRP A 316 -20.52 6.25 21.66
N LEU A 317 -19.83 5.52 20.79
CA LEU A 317 -18.44 5.79 20.41
C LEU A 317 -18.30 7.17 19.75
N ALA A 318 -19.19 7.53 18.82
CA ALA A 318 -19.19 8.84 18.20
C ALA A 318 -19.43 9.96 19.22
N ALA A 319 -20.32 9.76 20.19
CA ALA A 319 -20.64 10.75 21.21
C ALA A 319 -19.51 10.95 22.22
N THR A 320 -18.83 9.87 22.62
CA THR A 320 -17.78 9.87 23.67
C THR A 320 -16.43 10.41 23.24
N ARG A 321 -16.19 10.53 21.94
CA ARG A 321 -14.99 11.20 21.41
C ARG A 321 -14.92 12.64 21.90
N LYS A 322 -13.73 13.21 22.02
CA LYS A 322 -13.57 14.65 22.22
C LYS A 322 -13.98 15.39 20.93
N ARG A 323 -15.21 15.93 20.92
CA ARG A 323 -15.73 16.78 19.82
C ARG A 323 -14.77 17.93 19.49
N GLY A 324 -14.59 18.19 18.21
CA GLY A 324 -13.63 19.17 17.67
C GLY A 324 -12.17 18.70 17.68
N GLU A 325 -11.86 17.54 18.26
CA GLU A 325 -10.49 17.05 18.38
C GLU A 325 -10.28 15.59 17.90
N GLY A 326 -11.34 14.79 17.76
CA GLY A 326 -11.29 13.51 17.04
C GLY A 326 -10.57 12.36 17.75
N TRP A 327 -10.48 12.38 19.07
CA TRP A 327 -9.79 11.34 19.84
C TRP A 327 -10.63 10.78 21.00
N TRP A 328 -10.22 9.60 21.47
CA TRP A 328 -10.82 8.91 22.61
C TRP A 328 -9.82 8.72 23.75
N SER A 329 -10.38 8.62 24.95
CA SER A 329 -9.70 8.14 26.16
C SER A 329 -10.33 6.81 26.62
N TYR A 330 -9.93 6.30 27.78
CA TYR A 330 -10.27 4.96 28.30
C TYR A 330 -11.76 4.74 28.53
N PHE A 331 -12.43 5.70 29.18
CA PHE A 331 -13.84 5.60 29.57
C PHE A 331 -14.68 6.72 28.95
N GLY A 332 -15.99 6.52 28.93
CA GLY A 332 -16.97 7.52 28.53
C GLY A 332 -18.15 7.57 29.50
N ASP A 333 -18.73 8.75 29.71
CA ASP A 333 -19.99 8.90 30.43
C ASP A 333 -21.21 8.87 29.48
N PRO A 334 -22.45 8.69 30.00
CA PRO A 334 -23.67 8.72 29.21
C PRO A 334 -23.88 10.04 28.44
N GLU A 335 -23.29 11.14 28.91
CA GLU A 335 -23.32 12.47 28.29
C GLU A 335 -22.29 12.65 27.16
N GLY A 336 -21.44 11.64 26.91
CA GLY A 336 -20.46 11.66 25.82
C GLY A 336 -19.12 12.32 26.17
N LYS A 337 -18.74 12.43 27.45
CA LYS A 337 -17.42 12.93 27.86
C LYS A 337 -16.39 11.81 27.84
N SER A 338 -15.22 12.08 27.24
CA SER A 338 -14.04 11.24 27.36
C SER A 338 -13.39 11.36 28.74
N LEU A 339 -13.28 10.24 29.45
CA LEU A 339 -12.73 10.16 30.82
C LEU A 339 -11.38 9.42 30.85
N GLY A 340 -10.52 9.81 31.80
CA GLY A 340 -9.19 9.24 32.03
C GLY A 340 -9.23 7.85 32.67
N HIS A 341 -8.06 7.28 33.01
CA HIS A 341 -7.93 5.93 33.58
C HIS A 341 -8.72 5.69 34.88
N ASP A 342 -9.02 6.75 35.62
CA ASP A 342 -9.80 6.70 36.85
C ASP A 342 -11.32 6.56 36.60
N GLY A 343 -11.75 6.72 35.34
CA GLY A 343 -13.16 6.70 34.95
C GLY A 343 -13.98 7.85 35.54
N LYS A 344 -13.33 8.91 36.03
CA LYS A 344 -13.98 10.03 36.74
C LYS A 344 -13.54 11.38 36.22
N THR A 345 -12.26 11.54 35.93
CA THR A 345 -11.70 12.83 35.51
C THR A 345 -11.82 12.96 34.00
N VAL A 346 -12.33 14.10 33.51
CA VAL A 346 -12.35 14.40 32.08
C VAL A 346 -10.92 14.38 31.55
N ALA A 347 -10.65 13.54 30.55
CA ALA A 347 -9.32 13.38 30.03
C ALA A 347 -8.86 14.69 29.37
N ALA A 348 -7.67 15.17 29.74
CA ALA A 348 -7.06 16.33 29.08
C ALA A 348 -6.51 16.01 27.68
N ARG A 349 -6.30 14.72 27.38
CA ARG A 349 -5.75 14.20 26.13
C ARG A 349 -6.09 12.73 25.96
N GLY A 350 -6.26 12.29 24.71
CA GLY A 350 -6.46 10.88 24.36
C GLY A 350 -5.17 10.13 24.08
N ASP A 351 -5.32 8.84 23.80
CA ASP A 351 -4.24 7.98 23.34
C ASP A 351 -4.60 7.24 22.04
N ARG A 352 -3.58 6.99 21.21
CA ARG A 352 -3.76 6.28 19.93
C ARG A 352 -4.06 4.80 20.10
N SER A 353 -3.64 4.23 21.23
CA SER A 353 -3.80 2.81 21.48
C SER A 353 -5.27 2.43 21.54
N ASN A 354 -6.06 3.25 22.22
CA ASN A 354 -7.48 3.10 22.41
C ASN A 354 -8.29 3.75 21.28
N SER A 355 -7.88 4.93 20.83
CA SER A 355 -8.56 5.63 19.71
C SER A 355 -8.62 4.79 18.44
N GLN A 356 -7.58 4.01 18.12
CA GLN A 356 -7.61 3.16 16.93
C GLN A 356 -8.69 2.07 17.00
N PHE A 357 -9.06 1.58 18.18
CA PHE A 357 -10.12 0.58 18.31
C PHE A 357 -11.48 1.22 18.09
N ALA A 358 -11.68 2.45 18.61
CA ALA A 358 -12.89 3.22 18.30
C ALA A 358 -13.02 3.46 16.81
N VAL A 359 -11.95 3.92 16.15
CA VAL A 359 -11.93 4.15 14.70
C VAL A 359 -12.19 2.86 13.92
N LEU A 360 -11.56 1.75 14.30
CA LEU A 360 -11.79 0.44 13.67
C LEU A 360 -13.24 -0.05 13.85
N ALA A 361 -13.81 0.11 15.04
CA ALA A 361 -15.19 -0.28 15.32
C ALA A 361 -16.19 0.58 14.55
N LEU A 362 -15.99 1.89 14.50
CA LEU A 362 -16.80 2.80 13.69
C LEU A 362 -16.71 2.48 12.20
N HIS A 363 -15.51 2.11 11.73
CA HIS A 363 -15.27 1.69 10.35
C HIS A 363 -16.00 0.39 10.03
N ALA A 364 -15.93 -0.61 10.91
CA ALA A 364 -16.69 -1.86 10.79
C ALA A 364 -18.21 -1.62 10.81
N ALA A 365 -18.70 -0.75 11.71
CA ALA A 365 -20.11 -0.40 11.77
C ALA A 365 -20.59 0.29 10.47
N ALA A 366 -19.82 1.25 9.96
CA ALA A 366 -20.11 1.91 8.68
C ALA A 366 -20.16 0.90 7.52
N ALA A 367 -19.24 -0.07 7.52
CA ALA A 367 -19.21 -1.15 6.53
C ALA A 367 -20.43 -2.09 6.61
N CYS A 368 -21.06 -2.19 7.78
CA CYS A 368 -22.33 -2.87 8.00
C CYS A 368 -23.57 -1.97 7.75
N GLY A 369 -23.37 -0.78 7.18
CA GLY A 369 -24.44 0.15 6.82
C GLY A 369 -24.96 1.03 7.96
N VAL A 370 -24.24 1.11 9.09
CA VAL A 370 -24.54 2.07 10.16
C VAL A 370 -24.16 3.47 9.69
N GLN A 371 -25.11 4.40 9.74
CA GLN A 371 -24.86 5.79 9.37
C GLN A 371 -24.16 6.52 10.51
N LEU A 372 -23.03 7.16 10.20
CA LEU A 372 -22.24 7.93 11.15
C LEU A 372 -22.13 9.39 10.71
N PRO A 373 -22.10 10.36 11.65
CA PRO A 373 -21.89 11.76 11.29
C PRO A 373 -20.53 11.95 10.60
N PRO A 374 -20.46 12.62 9.42
CA PRO A 374 -19.20 12.86 8.72
C PRO A 374 -18.14 13.57 9.57
N GLU A 375 -18.57 14.42 10.51
CA GLU A 375 -17.70 15.21 11.39
C GLU A 375 -16.80 14.32 12.25
N VAL A 376 -17.23 13.09 12.57
CA VAL A 376 -16.39 12.11 13.28
C VAL A 376 -15.15 11.79 12.47
N TRP A 377 -15.31 11.59 11.17
CA TRP A 377 -14.22 11.25 10.26
C TRP A 377 -13.35 12.47 9.93
N GLU A 378 -13.94 13.65 9.81
CA GLU A 378 -13.21 14.92 9.62
C GLU A 378 -12.27 15.17 10.81
N GLU A 379 -12.76 15.01 12.04
CA GLU A 379 -11.94 15.22 13.22
C GLU A 379 -10.83 14.15 13.37
N VAL A 380 -11.12 12.88 13.06
CA VAL A 380 -10.09 11.83 13.04
C VAL A 380 -9.02 12.12 11.99
N LEU A 381 -9.42 12.60 10.81
CA LEU A 381 -8.48 13.00 9.76
C LEU A 381 -7.56 14.11 10.26
N GLU A 382 -8.10 15.21 10.79
CA GLU A 382 -7.30 16.34 11.28
C GLU A 382 -6.34 15.93 12.41
N GLU A 383 -6.78 15.07 13.35
CA GLU A 383 -5.91 14.59 14.42
C GLU A 383 -4.71 13.81 13.86
N VAL A 384 -4.98 12.87 12.95
CA VAL A 384 -3.94 11.98 12.43
C VAL A 384 -2.97 12.73 11.52
N LEU A 385 -3.46 13.68 10.71
CA LEU A 385 -2.60 14.57 9.91
C LEU A 385 -1.72 15.45 10.81
N GLY A 386 -2.29 16.05 11.86
CA GLY A 386 -1.60 16.98 12.76
C GLY A 386 -0.55 16.34 13.67
N SER A 387 -0.77 15.08 14.07
CA SER A 387 0.04 14.37 15.06
C SER A 387 1.19 13.52 14.49
N GLN A 388 1.33 13.42 13.15
CA GLN A 388 2.47 12.73 12.53
C GLN A 388 3.78 13.47 12.82
N GLN A 389 4.90 12.74 12.91
CA GLN A 389 6.23 13.34 12.97
C GLN A 389 6.42 14.41 11.89
N ALA A 390 7.04 15.53 12.25
CA ALA A 390 7.25 16.63 11.31
C ALA A 390 8.31 16.30 10.25
N LYS A 391 9.36 15.58 10.64
CA LYS A 391 10.52 15.23 9.80
C LYS A 391 10.82 13.73 9.92
N GLY A 392 11.34 13.15 8.85
CA GLY A 392 11.77 11.76 8.77
C GLY A 392 12.81 11.59 7.67
N PRO A 393 13.63 10.52 7.70
CA PRO A 393 14.55 10.24 6.60
C PRO A 393 13.77 9.89 5.33
N GLU A 394 14.37 10.17 4.18
CA GLU A 394 13.79 9.82 2.89
C GLU A 394 13.84 8.32 2.65
N ARG A 395 12.70 7.73 2.26
CA ARG A 395 12.60 6.30 1.94
C ARG A 395 11.66 6.05 0.78
N SER A 396 12.10 5.18 -0.13
CA SER A 396 11.25 4.70 -1.22
C SER A 396 10.43 3.50 -0.75
N LEU A 397 9.18 3.44 -1.20
CA LEU A 397 8.32 2.26 -1.06
C LEU A 397 8.56 1.23 -2.18
N GLU A 398 9.67 1.31 -2.91
CA GLU A 398 10.04 0.37 -3.97
C GLU A 398 9.93 -1.10 -3.54
N GLY A 399 9.32 -1.91 -4.41
CA GLY A 399 9.07 -3.33 -4.17
C GLY A 399 7.73 -3.60 -3.49
N SER A 400 7.06 -2.59 -2.92
CA SER A 400 5.72 -2.74 -2.36
C SER A 400 4.72 -3.16 -3.44
N LEU A 401 3.71 -3.92 -3.03
CA LEU A 401 2.55 -4.25 -3.86
C LEU A 401 1.29 -3.82 -3.14
N PHE A 402 0.45 -3.08 -3.84
CA PHE A 402 -0.83 -2.60 -3.36
C PHE A 402 -1.95 -3.38 -4.05
N GLY A 403 -2.81 -3.99 -3.24
CA GLY A 403 -3.98 -4.76 -3.62
C GLY A 403 -5.14 -3.89 -4.09
N ARG A 404 -6.23 -4.56 -4.48
CA ARG A 404 -7.28 -3.98 -5.31
C ARG A 404 -8.01 -2.76 -4.73
N GLY A 405 -8.25 -2.74 -3.42
CA GLY A 405 -8.89 -1.65 -2.71
C GLY A 405 -7.91 -0.62 -2.14
N SER A 406 -6.61 -0.74 -2.43
CA SER A 406 -5.63 0.18 -1.88
C SER A 406 -5.79 1.57 -2.47
N PRO A 407 -5.80 2.63 -1.65
CA PRO A 407 -5.76 4.00 -2.14
C PRO A 407 -4.42 4.36 -2.80
N LEU A 408 -3.44 3.45 -2.80
CA LEU A 408 -2.10 3.59 -3.36
C LEU A 408 -1.90 2.76 -4.64
N ARG A 409 -2.91 1.98 -5.05
CA ARG A 409 -2.85 1.19 -6.28
C ARG A 409 -2.87 2.16 -7.47
N ASP A 410 -1.79 2.19 -8.24
CA ASP A 410 -1.62 2.97 -9.48
C ASP A 410 -1.46 4.49 -9.30
N ASP A 411 -0.72 4.94 -8.26
CA ASP A 411 -0.39 6.37 -8.14
C ASP A 411 0.60 6.81 -9.23
N PRO A 412 0.22 7.76 -10.12
CA PRO A 412 1.07 8.21 -11.21
C PRO A 412 2.43 8.79 -10.76
N ARG A 413 2.57 9.10 -9.47
CA ARG A 413 3.74 9.73 -8.85
C ARG A 413 4.74 8.73 -8.28
N ASP A 414 4.49 7.41 -8.30
CA ASP A 414 5.41 6.40 -7.75
C ASP A 414 6.75 6.29 -8.54
N VAL A 415 6.94 7.12 -9.56
CA VAL A 415 8.21 7.38 -10.25
C VAL A 415 8.53 8.87 -10.11
N SER A 416 9.63 9.24 -9.45
CA SER A 416 10.10 10.63 -9.44
C SER A 416 10.96 10.92 -10.68
N PHE A 417 10.88 12.15 -11.15
CA PHE A 417 11.68 12.65 -12.26
C PHE A 417 12.28 13.99 -11.82
N GLU A 418 13.50 14.29 -12.27
CA GLU A 418 14.14 15.59 -12.02
C GLU A 418 13.22 16.73 -12.52
N PRO A 419 13.12 17.85 -11.79
CA PRO A 419 12.35 19.01 -12.23
C PRO A 419 12.84 19.48 -13.61
N GLY A 420 12.01 19.30 -14.65
CA GLY A 420 12.32 19.74 -16.02
C GLY A 420 12.63 18.63 -17.04
N GLN A 421 12.65 17.34 -16.67
CA GLN A 421 12.73 16.26 -17.66
C GLN A 421 11.35 15.92 -18.27
N THR A 422 11.24 16.00 -19.59
CA THR A 422 10.09 15.53 -20.37
C THR A 422 10.06 13.99 -20.39
N ILE A 423 8.92 13.38 -20.05
CA ILE A 423 8.76 11.93 -19.89
C ILE A 423 8.49 11.27 -21.27
N PRO A 424 9.35 10.36 -21.77
CA PRO A 424 9.01 9.48 -22.88
C PRO A 424 8.04 8.41 -22.40
N ARG A 425 7.00 8.21 -23.18
CA ARG A 425 5.73 7.68 -22.69
C ARG A 425 5.69 6.15 -22.58
N ASP A 426 6.79 5.50 -22.98
CA ASP A 426 7.02 4.05 -23.04
C ASP A 426 7.51 3.43 -21.73
N ARG A 427 7.80 4.27 -20.73
CA ARG A 427 8.42 3.82 -19.47
C ARG A 427 7.49 3.80 -18.25
N ARG A 428 6.21 4.19 -18.40
CA ARG A 428 5.21 4.15 -17.30
C ARG A 428 4.68 2.74 -16.98
N ALA A 429 5.04 1.73 -17.78
CA ALA A 429 4.52 0.36 -17.67
C ALA A 429 5.57 -0.73 -17.41
N SER A 430 6.86 -0.39 -17.33
CA SER A 430 7.90 -1.38 -17.02
C SER A 430 8.33 -1.27 -15.55
N PRO A 431 8.37 -2.37 -14.78
CA PRO A 431 8.98 -2.41 -13.45
C PRO A 431 10.49 -2.06 -13.41
N ALA A 432 11.09 -1.72 -14.56
CA ALA A 432 12.52 -1.54 -14.77
C ALA A 432 12.88 -0.20 -15.45
N ALA A 433 12.16 0.90 -15.17
CA ALA A 433 12.57 2.23 -15.62
C ALA A 433 13.47 2.93 -14.59
N THR A 434 14.66 3.34 -15.03
CA THR A 434 15.79 3.90 -14.28
C THR A 434 15.62 5.36 -13.81
N GLY A 435 14.40 5.80 -13.49
CA GLY A 435 14.18 7.10 -12.82
C GLY A 435 14.32 6.95 -11.31
N GLU A 436 14.77 8.00 -10.60
CA GLU A 436 14.71 7.99 -9.13
C GLU A 436 13.25 7.74 -8.72
N ARG A 437 12.97 6.79 -7.84
CA ARG A 437 11.59 6.51 -7.41
C ARG A 437 11.18 7.47 -6.30
N ARG A 438 9.88 7.78 -6.21
CA ARG A 438 9.35 8.71 -5.20
C ARG A 438 9.88 8.36 -3.82
N ARG A 439 10.46 9.36 -3.17
CA ARG A 439 10.97 9.27 -1.82
C ARG A 439 9.94 9.88 -0.88
N GLU A 440 9.47 9.07 0.05
CA GLU A 440 8.58 9.46 1.12
C GLU A 440 9.39 9.96 2.31
N GLN A 441 8.81 10.80 3.15
CA GLN A 441 9.43 11.12 4.42
C GLN A 441 8.97 10.08 5.44
N ALA A 442 9.85 9.18 5.86
CA ALA A 442 9.54 8.12 6.83
C ALA A 442 9.19 8.72 8.20
N ARG A 443 7.91 9.03 8.41
CA ARG A 443 7.37 9.77 9.55
C ARG A 443 6.28 8.97 10.24
N GLY A 444 6.46 8.70 11.52
CA GLY A 444 5.57 7.84 12.31
C GLY A 444 4.69 8.61 13.29
N TRP A 445 3.96 7.88 14.12
CA TRP A 445 3.09 8.41 15.18
C TRP A 445 3.52 7.93 16.57
N GLY A 446 3.24 8.76 17.57
CA GLY A 446 3.48 8.50 18.99
C GLY A 446 2.25 7.96 19.72
N TYR A 447 2.34 7.82 21.05
CA TYR A 447 1.23 7.35 21.87
C TYR A 447 0.15 8.43 22.12
N SER A 448 0.55 9.65 22.48
CA SER A 448 -0.37 10.73 22.82
C SER A 448 -1.08 11.33 21.60
N MET A 449 -2.38 11.61 21.72
CA MET A 449 -3.15 12.33 20.68
C MET A 449 -2.83 13.83 20.72
N ARG A 450 -3.01 14.53 19.59
CA ARG A 450 -2.74 15.98 19.42
C ARG A 450 -1.30 16.45 19.66
N ALA A 451 -0.36 15.52 19.81
CA ALA A 451 1.05 15.84 19.98
C ALA A 451 1.87 15.08 18.97
N ARG A 452 2.76 15.79 18.26
CA ARG A 452 3.81 15.14 17.48
C ARG A 452 4.79 14.48 18.44
N PRO A 453 5.18 13.21 18.21
CA PRO A 453 6.17 12.59 19.07
C PRO A 453 7.51 13.30 18.95
N ALA A 454 8.23 13.44 20.07
CA ALA A 454 9.62 13.86 20.08
C ALA A 454 10.50 12.89 19.24
N LYS A 455 11.75 13.28 18.95
CA LYS A 455 12.70 12.43 18.23
C LYS A 455 12.83 11.07 18.95
N GLY A 456 12.55 9.97 18.26
CA GLY A 456 12.54 8.61 18.83
C GLY A 456 11.28 8.22 19.62
N GLY A 457 10.27 9.09 19.69
CA GLY A 457 9.00 8.84 20.36
C GLY A 457 7.96 8.08 19.53
N ALA A 458 8.15 7.99 18.20
CA ALA A 458 7.30 7.16 17.34
C ALA A 458 7.60 5.67 17.57
N THR A 459 6.56 4.83 17.47
CA THR A 459 6.67 3.37 17.62
C THR A 459 5.92 2.65 16.51
N GLY A 460 6.24 1.37 16.27
CA GLY A 460 5.58 0.58 15.23
C GLY A 460 4.10 0.41 15.46
N SER A 461 3.70 0.06 16.69
CA SER A 461 2.28 -0.10 17.04
C SER A 461 1.49 1.18 16.83
N MET A 462 2.03 2.33 17.26
CA MET A 462 1.34 3.61 17.14
C MET A 462 1.37 4.16 15.70
N THR A 463 2.44 3.90 14.95
CA THR A 463 2.52 4.27 13.54
C THR A 463 1.53 3.46 12.71
N ALA A 464 1.46 2.15 12.93
CA ALA A 464 0.49 1.29 12.28
C ALA A 464 -0.95 1.71 12.63
N ALA A 465 -1.21 2.05 13.89
CA ALA A 465 -2.49 2.62 14.33
C ALA A 465 -2.85 3.91 13.57
N GLY A 466 -1.90 4.85 13.45
CA GLY A 466 -2.08 6.09 12.69
C GLY A 466 -2.39 5.83 11.22
N VAL A 467 -1.64 4.90 10.58
CA VAL A 467 -1.89 4.48 9.20
C VAL A 467 -3.30 3.90 9.04
N SER A 468 -3.72 2.99 9.93
CA SER A 468 -5.06 2.39 9.83
C SER A 468 -6.19 3.40 10.06
N SER A 469 -6.01 4.33 11.01
CA SER A 469 -7.02 5.36 11.30
C SER A 469 -7.13 6.37 10.16
N LEU A 470 -6.00 6.76 9.57
CA LEU A 470 -5.97 7.65 8.41
C LEU A 470 -6.66 7.01 7.20
N ALA A 471 -6.40 5.72 6.95
CA ALA A 471 -7.03 4.98 5.87
C ALA A 471 -8.56 4.96 6.04
N ALA A 472 -9.04 4.60 7.23
CA ALA A 472 -10.48 4.55 7.53
C ALA A 472 -11.16 5.91 7.40
N ALA A 473 -10.59 6.98 7.96
CA ALA A 473 -11.15 8.32 7.86
C ALA A 473 -11.20 8.83 6.42
N ARG A 474 -10.10 8.64 5.68
CA ARG A 474 -10.03 9.01 4.25
C ARG A 474 -11.10 8.28 3.44
N GLU A 475 -11.24 6.98 3.66
CA GLU A 475 -12.23 6.14 2.96
C GLU A 475 -13.66 6.63 3.23
N ALA A 476 -14.02 6.84 4.50
CA ALA A 476 -15.34 7.30 4.90
C ALA A 476 -15.67 8.68 4.33
N LEU A 477 -14.72 9.62 4.35
CA LEU A 477 -14.93 10.98 3.81
C LEU A 477 -15.04 11.01 2.29
N LEU A 478 -14.29 10.15 1.58
CA LEU A 478 -14.47 9.98 0.14
C LEU A 478 -15.84 9.40 -0.19
N ALA A 479 -16.29 8.38 0.54
CA ALA A 479 -17.61 7.79 0.35
C ALA A 479 -18.74 8.81 0.60
N ALA A 480 -18.54 9.73 1.54
CA ALA A 480 -19.47 10.82 1.85
C ALA A 480 -19.36 12.02 0.89
N GLY A 481 -18.38 12.07 -0.02
CA GLY A 481 -18.14 13.24 -0.88
C GLY A 481 -17.67 14.48 -0.11
N ARG A 482 -17.04 14.30 1.06
CA ARG A 482 -16.63 15.35 2.00
C ARG A 482 -15.13 15.62 2.03
N LEU A 483 -14.35 14.89 1.24
CA LEU A 483 -12.90 15.08 1.15
C LEU A 483 -12.54 15.95 -0.07
N SER A 484 -12.00 17.15 0.17
CA SER A 484 -11.52 18.01 -0.92
C SER A 484 -10.34 17.36 -1.67
N PRO A 485 -10.07 17.73 -2.93
CA PRO A 485 -8.91 17.23 -3.68
C PRO A 485 -7.58 17.42 -2.95
N GLU A 486 -7.38 18.59 -2.33
CA GLU A 486 -6.15 18.95 -1.60
C GLU A 486 -5.97 18.07 -0.37
N ARG A 487 -7.04 17.87 0.41
CA ARG A 487 -7.02 16.97 1.57
C ARG A 487 -6.90 15.50 1.17
N ALA A 488 -7.45 15.11 0.03
CA ALA A 488 -7.27 13.77 -0.53
C ALA A 488 -5.80 13.51 -0.90
N GLU A 489 -5.11 14.51 -1.47
CA GLU A 489 -3.68 14.43 -1.76
C GLU A 489 -2.83 14.42 -0.49
N GLU A 490 -3.10 15.32 0.46
CA GLU A 490 -2.37 15.40 1.73
C GLU A 490 -2.48 14.08 2.51
N SER A 491 -3.69 13.54 2.66
CA SER A 491 -3.93 12.28 3.35
C SER A 491 -3.21 11.11 2.68
N LEU A 492 -3.19 11.05 1.35
CA LEU A 492 -2.41 10.05 0.60
C LEU A 492 -0.90 10.17 0.84
N ALA A 493 -0.36 11.39 0.94
CA ALA A 493 1.04 11.62 1.23
C ALA A 493 1.38 11.21 2.67
N ARG A 494 0.57 11.60 3.66
CA ARG A 494 0.76 11.19 5.07
C ARG A 494 0.68 9.68 5.27
N LEU A 495 -0.20 9.02 4.51
CA LEU A 495 -0.34 7.57 4.55
C LEU A 495 0.94 6.87 4.04
N ARG A 496 1.51 7.36 2.95
CA ARG A 496 2.80 6.86 2.44
C ARG A 496 3.96 7.12 3.38
N ASP A 497 4.02 8.31 3.99
CA ASP A 497 5.03 8.64 5.00
C ASP A 497 5.01 7.64 6.17
N GLY A 498 3.81 7.23 6.59
CA GLY A 498 3.58 6.20 7.61
C GLY A 498 4.04 4.81 7.19
N LEU A 499 3.69 4.39 5.97
CA LEU A 499 4.17 3.12 5.40
C LEU A 499 5.68 3.10 5.22
N ALA A 500 6.28 4.24 4.83
CA ALA A 500 7.73 4.37 4.68
C ALA A 500 8.43 4.29 6.04
N TRP A 501 7.84 4.82 7.11
CA TRP A 501 8.32 4.61 8.48
C TRP A 501 8.28 3.13 8.87
N LEU A 502 7.18 2.43 8.58
CA LEU A 502 7.03 1.00 8.87
C LEU A 502 8.01 0.13 8.06
N LEU A 503 8.27 0.49 6.80
CA LEU A 503 9.25 -0.18 5.96
C LEU A 503 10.68 0.09 6.46
N GLU A 504 10.96 1.33 6.87
CA GLU A 504 12.27 1.74 7.33
C GLU A 504 12.72 0.98 8.57
N ARG A 505 11.80 0.85 9.53
CA ARG A 505 12.06 0.23 10.81
C ARG A 505 11.47 -1.18 10.90
N TYR A 506 11.29 -1.83 9.75
CA TYR A 506 10.61 -3.11 9.67
C TYR A 506 11.28 -4.18 10.56
N ASP A 507 10.56 -4.68 11.57
CA ASP A 507 10.95 -5.84 12.37
C ASP A 507 9.70 -6.68 12.66
N ALA A 508 9.62 -7.89 12.09
CA ALA A 508 8.47 -8.79 12.31
C ALA A 508 8.48 -9.45 13.70
N GLY A 509 9.60 -9.39 14.43
CA GLY A 509 9.81 -10.03 15.73
C GLY A 509 9.79 -9.07 16.92
N ARG A 510 9.71 -7.76 16.70
CA ARG A 510 9.68 -6.75 17.78
C ARG A 510 8.86 -5.55 17.35
N ASN A 511 8.39 -4.76 18.30
CA ASN A 511 7.72 -3.48 18.04
C ASN A 511 8.77 -2.39 17.85
N PRO A 512 8.99 -1.84 16.64
CA PRO A 512 10.03 -0.83 16.43
C PRO A 512 9.82 0.37 17.34
N GLY A 513 10.91 0.83 17.98
CA GLY A 513 10.84 1.88 18.98
C GLY A 513 10.17 1.48 20.31
N SER A 514 9.86 0.21 20.59
CA SER A 514 9.32 -0.23 21.88
C SER A 514 9.76 -1.66 22.23
N ALA A 515 10.26 -1.88 23.45
CA ALA A 515 10.60 -3.22 23.91
C ALA A 515 9.38 -4.08 24.32
N ALA A 516 8.16 -3.51 24.31
CA ALA A 516 6.94 -4.14 24.80
C ALA A 516 5.83 -4.22 23.74
N HIS A 517 4.76 -4.95 24.07
CA HIS A 517 3.51 -5.05 23.31
C HIS A 517 3.67 -5.62 21.89
N TYR A 518 4.42 -6.72 21.76
CA TYR A 518 4.71 -7.33 20.46
C TYR A 518 3.45 -7.79 19.70
N TYR A 519 2.57 -8.60 20.30
CA TYR A 519 1.42 -9.14 19.56
C TYR A 519 0.40 -8.05 19.21
N TYR A 520 0.24 -7.09 20.12
CA TYR A 520 -0.50 -5.88 19.84
C TYR A 520 0.07 -5.12 18.64
N TYR A 521 1.39 -4.92 18.56
CA TYR A 521 2.04 -4.36 17.37
C TYR A 521 1.77 -5.19 16.12
N ALA A 522 1.92 -6.51 16.18
CA ALA A 522 1.68 -7.39 15.04
C ALA A 522 0.24 -7.24 14.51
N TYR A 523 -0.74 -7.14 15.40
CA TYR A 523 -2.13 -6.89 15.02
C TYR A 523 -2.36 -5.46 14.50
N SER A 524 -1.77 -4.43 15.12
CA SER A 524 -1.81 -3.06 14.57
C SER A 524 -1.17 -2.98 13.19
N PHE A 525 -0.09 -3.72 12.95
CA PHE A 525 0.57 -3.82 11.65
C PHE A 525 -0.33 -4.49 10.62
N GLU A 526 -0.93 -5.64 10.94
CA GLU A 526 -1.88 -6.32 10.06
C GLU A 526 -3.05 -5.38 9.68
N LYS A 527 -3.66 -4.71 10.67
CA LYS A 527 -4.71 -3.71 10.42
C LYS A 527 -4.25 -2.63 9.45
N ALA A 528 -3.07 -2.06 9.67
CA ALA A 528 -2.52 -1.02 8.82
C ALA A 528 -2.31 -1.49 7.39
N MET A 529 -1.82 -2.72 7.21
CA MET A 529 -1.62 -3.28 5.87
C MET A 529 -2.96 -3.56 5.19
N ASP A 530 -3.94 -4.12 5.89
CA ASP A 530 -5.21 -4.50 5.26
C ASP A 530 -6.13 -3.31 4.99
N THR A 531 -6.24 -2.33 5.88
CA THR A 531 -7.03 -1.12 5.61
C THR A 531 -6.42 -0.26 4.50
N THR A 532 -5.11 -0.38 4.26
CA THR A 532 -4.44 0.30 3.14
C THR A 532 -4.26 -0.59 1.92
N GLY A 533 -4.68 -1.86 1.97
CA GLY A 533 -4.51 -2.82 0.90
C GLY A 533 -3.05 -3.09 0.53
N VAL A 534 -2.11 -3.07 1.47
CA VAL A 534 -0.69 -3.42 1.23
C VAL A 534 -0.54 -4.93 1.22
N GLU A 535 -0.29 -5.50 0.05
CA GLU A 535 -0.07 -6.93 -0.13
C GLU A 535 1.41 -7.33 -0.01
N ARG A 536 2.33 -6.37 -0.21
CA ARG A 536 3.78 -6.52 0.01
C ARG A 536 4.31 -5.16 0.43
N LEU A 537 5.18 -5.08 1.44
CA LEU A 537 5.76 -3.81 1.89
C LEU A 537 7.25 -3.81 1.55
N GLY A 538 7.65 -3.01 0.57
CA GLY A 538 8.96 -3.10 -0.06
C GLY A 538 9.27 -4.54 -0.50
N PRO A 539 10.48 -5.06 -0.27
CA PRO A 539 10.80 -6.46 -0.59
C PRO A 539 10.18 -7.48 0.39
N ARG A 540 9.31 -7.07 1.33
CA ARG A 540 8.82 -7.91 2.44
C ARG A 540 7.44 -8.49 2.15
N GLU A 541 7.35 -9.83 2.16
CA GLU A 541 6.09 -10.56 2.30
C GLU A 541 5.62 -10.48 3.76
N TRP A 542 5.16 -9.29 4.17
CA TRP A 542 4.99 -8.92 5.56
C TRP A 542 4.16 -9.94 6.35
N TRP A 543 3.04 -10.44 5.79
CA TRP A 543 2.16 -11.38 6.47
C TRP A 543 2.88 -12.70 6.73
N ARG A 544 3.62 -13.20 5.73
CA ARG A 544 4.40 -14.43 5.85
C ARG A 544 5.48 -14.29 6.92
N ASP A 545 6.09 -13.11 7.03
CA ASP A 545 7.10 -12.81 8.04
C ASP A 545 6.51 -12.83 9.46
N PHE A 546 5.38 -12.14 9.68
CA PHE A 546 4.68 -12.16 10.97
C PHE A 546 4.12 -13.55 11.30
N ALA A 547 3.55 -14.26 10.33
CA ALA A 547 3.04 -15.62 10.53
C ALA A 547 4.16 -16.61 10.88
N ALA A 548 5.32 -16.53 10.21
CA ALA A 548 6.48 -17.34 10.56
C ALA A 548 6.98 -17.05 11.99
N GLU A 549 6.97 -15.78 12.41
CA GLU A 549 7.33 -15.39 13.76
C GLU A 549 6.33 -15.93 14.80
N LEU A 550 5.03 -15.82 14.55
CA LEU A 550 3.99 -16.34 15.44
C LEU A 550 4.03 -17.87 15.53
N LEU A 551 4.25 -18.58 14.43
CA LEU A 551 4.48 -20.03 14.43
C LEU A 551 5.68 -20.42 15.29
N ALA A 552 6.71 -19.58 15.32
CA ALA A 552 7.90 -19.82 16.12
C ALA A 552 7.70 -19.58 17.62
N ARG A 553 6.74 -18.72 17.99
CA ARG A 553 6.39 -18.36 19.38
C ARG A 553 5.30 -19.23 20.00
N GLN A 554 4.55 -19.97 19.19
CA GLN A 554 3.47 -20.79 19.69
C GLN A 554 4.02 -21.90 20.60
N ASP A 555 3.46 -22.04 21.80
CA ASP A 555 3.85 -23.08 22.73
C ASP A 555 3.22 -24.45 22.37
N ALA A 556 3.65 -25.50 23.06
CA ALA A 556 3.15 -26.86 22.86
C ALA A 556 1.64 -27.02 23.13
N LYS A 557 1.03 -26.12 23.93
CA LYS A 557 -0.40 -26.10 24.23
C LYS A 557 -1.19 -25.35 23.15
N GLY A 558 -0.52 -24.72 22.19
CA GLY A 558 -1.12 -23.94 21.11
C GLY A 558 -1.29 -22.45 21.44
N SER A 559 -0.85 -21.99 22.60
CA SER A 559 -1.05 -20.61 23.04
C SER A 559 0.14 -19.71 22.75
N TRP A 560 -0.07 -18.41 22.88
CA TRP A 560 1.01 -17.42 22.95
C TRP A 560 1.07 -16.84 24.35
N GLU A 561 2.22 -17.04 25.01
CA GLU A 561 2.50 -16.61 26.39
C GLU A 561 1.52 -17.14 27.45
N GLN A 562 0.76 -18.21 27.17
CA GLN A 562 -0.33 -18.69 28.02
C GLN A 562 -1.32 -17.58 28.41
N ASN A 563 -1.45 -16.57 27.55
CA ASN A 563 -2.23 -15.36 27.78
C ASN A 563 -3.37 -15.25 26.73
N PRO A 564 -4.64 -15.08 27.15
CA PRO A 564 -5.77 -14.94 26.23
C PRO A 564 -5.67 -13.73 25.30
N VAL A 565 -5.15 -12.59 25.75
CA VAL A 565 -5.01 -11.37 24.94
C VAL A 565 -3.97 -11.58 23.84
N GLU A 566 -2.78 -12.06 24.20
CA GLU A 566 -1.71 -12.29 23.24
C GLU A 566 -2.06 -13.40 22.24
N THR A 567 -2.72 -14.45 22.71
CA THR A 567 -3.27 -15.51 21.85
C THR A 567 -4.32 -14.97 20.88
N SER A 568 -5.19 -14.06 21.33
CA SER A 568 -6.20 -13.44 20.46
C SER A 568 -5.55 -12.61 19.36
N PHE A 569 -4.58 -11.75 19.69
CA PHE A 569 -3.86 -10.97 18.67
C PHE A 569 -3.08 -11.85 17.68
N ALA A 570 -2.42 -12.91 18.16
CA ALA A 570 -1.73 -13.87 17.31
C ALA A 570 -2.70 -14.53 16.30
N LEU A 571 -3.86 -14.98 16.77
CA LEU A 571 -4.89 -15.58 15.90
C LEU A 571 -5.41 -14.59 14.86
N LEU A 572 -5.66 -13.32 15.24
CA LEU A 572 -6.11 -12.29 14.31
C LEU A 572 -5.10 -12.06 13.18
N VAL A 573 -3.81 -11.99 13.50
CA VAL A 573 -2.74 -11.84 12.51
C VAL A 573 -2.60 -13.06 11.61
N LEU A 574 -2.62 -14.28 12.18
CA LEU A 574 -2.52 -15.52 11.40
C LEU A 574 -3.69 -15.68 10.42
N ASN A 575 -4.87 -15.24 10.83
CA ASN A 575 -6.05 -15.25 9.96
C ASN A 575 -6.07 -14.10 8.96
N ARG A 576 -5.28 -13.04 9.14
CA ARG A 576 -5.40 -11.77 8.40
C ARG A 576 -6.85 -11.25 8.50
N ALA A 577 -7.28 -11.09 9.74
CA ALA A 577 -8.67 -10.93 10.17
C ALA A 577 -9.30 -9.56 9.84
N THR A 578 -8.50 -8.54 9.54
CA THR A 578 -9.01 -7.20 9.26
C THR A 578 -9.61 -7.14 7.86
N LEU A 579 -10.90 -6.80 7.78
CA LEU A 579 -11.59 -6.66 6.50
C LEU A 579 -11.32 -5.27 5.90
N PRO A 580 -10.79 -5.16 4.67
CA PRO A 580 -10.96 -3.93 3.90
C PRO A 580 -12.46 -3.74 3.62
N VAL A 581 -12.91 -2.51 3.45
CA VAL A 581 -14.27 -2.25 2.97
C VAL A 581 -14.29 -2.55 1.48
N GLU A 582 -14.55 -3.81 1.14
CA GLU A 582 -15.14 -4.11 -0.15
C GLU A 582 -16.61 -3.66 -0.07
N LEU A 583 -16.92 -2.55 -0.75
CA LEU A 583 -18.28 -2.10 -1.05
C LEU A 583 -19.12 -3.30 -1.50
N GLU A 584 -20.07 -3.71 -0.68
CA GLU A 584 -21.07 -4.69 -1.08
C GLU A 584 -22.05 -4.09 -2.10
N ILE A 585 -22.46 -4.98 -2.99
CA ILE A 585 -23.49 -4.78 -4.00
C ILE A 585 -24.85 -4.76 -3.29
N GLY A 586 -25.50 -3.59 -3.23
CA GLY A 586 -26.87 -3.44 -2.76
C GLY A 586 -27.88 -3.40 -3.92
N PRO A 587 -29.15 -3.83 -3.69
CA PRO A 587 -30.20 -3.73 -4.69
C PRO A 587 -30.53 -2.25 -4.98
N GLY A 588 -30.14 -1.80 -6.18
CA GLY A 588 -30.80 -0.77 -6.97
C GLY A 588 -31.19 0.54 -6.28
N GLY A 589 -30.21 1.37 -5.92
CA GLY A 589 -30.47 2.81 -5.76
C GLY A 589 -30.71 3.44 -7.14
N ARG A 590 -31.88 4.05 -7.36
CA ARG A 590 -32.19 4.84 -8.57
C ARG A 590 -31.12 5.92 -8.76
N ARG A 591 -30.54 6.02 -9.96
CA ARG A 591 -29.74 7.19 -10.35
C ARG A 591 -30.67 8.29 -10.85
N ALA A 592 -30.52 9.48 -10.26
CA ALA A 592 -30.81 10.72 -10.97
C ALA A 592 -29.81 10.82 -12.16
N THR A 593 -30.36 11.14 -13.32
CA THR A 593 -29.67 11.31 -14.59
C THR A 593 -28.66 12.44 -14.50
N GLY A 594 -27.36 12.13 -14.63
CA GLY A 594 -26.32 13.13 -14.90
C GLY A 594 -24.98 12.81 -14.25
N ARG A 595 -24.02 12.34 -15.07
CA ARG A 595 -22.60 12.00 -14.78
C ARG A 595 -22.32 10.69 -14.01
N ARG A 596 -21.58 9.80 -14.68
CA ARG A 596 -20.94 8.60 -14.10
C ARG A 596 -19.75 9.03 -13.24
N ASP A 597 -19.66 8.49 -12.03
CA ASP A 597 -18.45 8.53 -11.20
C ASP A 597 -17.30 7.79 -11.94
N PRO A 598 -16.18 8.46 -12.28
CA PRO A 598 -15.04 7.84 -12.97
C PRO A 598 -14.44 6.64 -12.22
N ALA A 599 -14.56 6.58 -10.90
CA ALA A 599 -14.04 5.50 -10.07
C ALA A 599 -14.93 4.25 -10.10
N ARG A 600 -16.18 4.36 -10.56
CA ARG A 600 -17.19 3.28 -10.59
C ARG A 600 -17.58 2.90 -12.03
N TRP A 601 -16.64 2.99 -12.96
CA TRP A 601 -16.86 2.74 -14.39
C TRP A 601 -17.31 1.30 -14.72
N ASP A 602 -16.96 0.34 -13.86
CA ASP A 602 -17.26 -1.09 -14.02
C ASP A 602 -18.60 -1.51 -13.39
N ARG A 603 -19.41 -0.57 -12.91
CA ARG A 603 -20.75 -0.85 -12.39
C ARG A 603 -21.79 -0.88 -13.52
N VAL A 604 -22.57 -1.95 -13.54
CA VAL A 604 -23.62 -2.20 -14.53
C VAL A 604 -24.89 -2.68 -13.85
N THR A 605 -26.06 -2.32 -14.40
CA THR A 605 -27.34 -2.86 -13.95
C THR A 605 -27.69 -4.07 -14.81
N VAL A 606 -27.86 -5.23 -14.17
CA VAL A 606 -28.35 -6.44 -14.84
C VAL A 606 -29.83 -6.66 -14.47
N PRO A 607 -30.74 -6.71 -15.45
CA PRO A 607 -32.16 -6.97 -15.19
C PRO A 607 -32.38 -8.25 -14.37
N GLY A 608 -33.17 -8.14 -13.29
CA GLY A 608 -33.44 -9.24 -12.36
C GLY A 608 -32.34 -9.54 -11.34
N THR A 609 -31.21 -8.82 -11.35
CA THR A 609 -30.12 -9.00 -10.37
C THR A 609 -29.75 -7.70 -9.64
N GLY A 610 -29.85 -6.54 -10.30
CA GLY A 610 -29.50 -5.24 -9.73
C GLY A 610 -28.16 -4.71 -10.24
N GLU A 611 -27.61 -3.70 -9.55
CA GLU A 611 -26.33 -3.10 -9.89
C GLU A 611 -25.18 -3.99 -9.39
N LEU A 612 -24.17 -4.24 -10.21
CA LEU A 612 -23.02 -5.07 -9.83
C LEU A 612 -21.74 -4.57 -10.51
N SER A 613 -20.58 -4.83 -9.90
CA SER A 613 -19.27 -4.59 -10.53
C SER A 613 -18.88 -5.78 -11.40
N VAL A 614 -18.62 -5.52 -12.68
CA VAL A 614 -18.16 -6.54 -13.63
C VAL A 614 -16.85 -7.16 -13.15
N ARG A 615 -15.90 -6.35 -12.64
CA ARG A 615 -14.61 -6.87 -12.12
C ARG A 615 -14.80 -7.74 -10.89
N GLN A 616 -15.62 -7.33 -9.92
CA GLN A 616 -15.91 -8.14 -8.72
C GLN A 616 -16.51 -9.49 -9.11
N LEU A 617 -17.40 -9.52 -10.11
CA LEU A 617 -18.02 -10.75 -10.57
C LEU A 617 -17.04 -11.68 -11.30
N LEU A 618 -16.13 -11.14 -12.10
CA LEU A 618 -15.07 -11.92 -12.76
C LEU A 618 -14.07 -12.51 -11.74
N GLU A 619 -13.73 -11.75 -10.70
CA GLU A 619 -12.90 -12.24 -9.59
C GLU A 619 -13.64 -13.30 -8.77
N ALA A 620 -14.93 -13.11 -8.50
CA ALA A 620 -15.75 -14.11 -7.82
C ALA A 620 -15.87 -15.42 -8.61
N LEU A 621 -15.83 -15.34 -9.95
CA LEU A 621 -15.71 -16.52 -10.81
C LEU A 621 -14.35 -17.21 -10.63
N ARG A 622 -13.24 -16.45 -10.58
CA ARG A 622 -11.88 -16.98 -10.40
C ARG A 622 -11.70 -17.64 -9.02
N ASP A 623 -12.21 -17.00 -7.99
CA ASP A 623 -11.91 -17.32 -6.60
C ASP A 623 -12.77 -18.47 -6.06
N ASP A 624 -13.96 -18.67 -6.64
CA ASP A 624 -14.89 -19.73 -6.26
C ASP A 624 -15.36 -20.52 -7.51
N PRO A 625 -14.53 -21.49 -7.95
CA PRO A 625 -14.86 -22.31 -9.11
C PRO A 625 -16.09 -23.19 -8.93
N ALA A 626 -16.53 -23.45 -7.68
CA ALA A 626 -17.67 -24.31 -7.39
C ALA A 626 -19.00 -23.65 -7.80
N SER A 627 -19.15 -22.35 -7.56
CA SER A 627 -20.30 -21.56 -8.02
C SER A 627 -20.15 -21.01 -9.45
N ALA A 628 -19.11 -21.43 -10.19
CA ALA A 628 -18.82 -20.87 -11.51
C ALA A 628 -19.93 -21.15 -12.54
N ALA A 629 -20.63 -22.27 -12.42
CA ALA A 629 -21.74 -22.61 -13.31
C ALA A 629 -22.91 -21.62 -13.18
N GLU A 630 -23.25 -21.23 -11.95
CA GLU A 630 -24.33 -20.29 -11.64
C GLU A 630 -23.94 -18.85 -11.99
N ARG A 631 -22.70 -18.45 -11.70
CA ARG A 631 -22.21 -17.08 -11.89
C ARG A 631 -21.85 -16.76 -13.34
N LEU A 632 -21.57 -17.75 -14.19
CA LEU A 632 -21.19 -17.52 -15.59
C LEU A 632 -22.28 -16.82 -16.40
N GLY A 633 -23.56 -17.18 -16.17
CA GLY A 633 -24.69 -16.53 -16.84
C GLY A 633 -24.77 -15.04 -16.48
N LEU A 634 -24.55 -14.71 -15.22
CA LEU A 634 -24.52 -13.34 -14.74
C LEU A 634 -23.32 -12.57 -15.29
N ALA A 635 -22.13 -13.18 -15.33
CA ALA A 635 -20.91 -12.53 -15.81
C ALA A 635 -20.99 -12.18 -17.31
N ARG A 636 -21.66 -13.01 -18.11
CA ARG A 636 -21.96 -12.71 -19.51
C ARG A 636 -22.85 -11.48 -19.66
N LYS A 637 -23.94 -11.42 -18.89
CA LYS A 637 -24.87 -10.27 -18.89
C LYS A 637 -24.18 -9.00 -18.41
N ALA A 638 -23.36 -9.12 -17.36
CA ALA A 638 -22.60 -8.02 -16.78
C ALA A 638 -21.60 -7.42 -17.79
N LEU A 639 -20.79 -8.27 -18.44
CA LEU A 639 -19.82 -7.83 -19.44
C LEU A 639 -20.51 -7.19 -20.65
N ALA A 640 -21.66 -7.72 -21.07
CA ALA A 640 -22.45 -7.17 -22.16
C ALA A 640 -23.05 -5.79 -21.82
N ALA A 641 -23.51 -5.62 -20.58
CA ALA A 641 -24.08 -4.36 -20.08
C ALA A 641 -23.03 -3.25 -19.87
N LEU A 642 -21.75 -3.59 -19.85
CA LEU A 642 -20.67 -2.62 -19.78
C LEU A 642 -20.55 -1.89 -21.12
N PRO A 643 -20.42 -0.53 -21.15
CA PRO A 643 -20.22 0.19 -22.40
C PRO A 643 -19.02 -0.35 -23.14
N GLU A 644 -19.13 -0.45 -24.46
CA GLU A 644 -18.15 -1.16 -25.27
C GLU A 644 -16.72 -0.64 -25.10
N ALA A 645 -16.57 0.68 -24.98
CA ALA A 645 -15.28 1.33 -24.75
C ALA A 645 -14.70 1.11 -23.34
N GLU A 646 -15.47 0.56 -22.42
CA GLU A 646 -14.99 0.22 -21.07
C GLU A 646 -14.67 -1.28 -20.97
N ARG A 647 -15.18 -2.12 -21.88
CA ARG A 647 -14.96 -3.58 -21.86
C ARG A 647 -13.48 -4.00 -21.90
N PRO A 648 -12.60 -3.37 -22.70
CA PRO A 648 -11.18 -3.76 -22.69
C PRO A 648 -10.48 -3.55 -21.34
N ARG A 649 -11.02 -2.69 -20.46
CA ARG A 649 -10.43 -2.41 -19.15
C ARG A 649 -10.60 -3.55 -18.14
N VAL A 650 -11.51 -4.50 -18.39
CA VAL A 650 -11.67 -5.72 -17.55
C VAL A 650 -10.88 -6.92 -18.08
N LEU A 651 -10.06 -6.73 -19.12
CA LEU A 651 -9.21 -7.79 -19.67
C LEU A 651 -8.24 -8.41 -18.65
N PRO A 652 -7.61 -7.65 -17.72
CA PRO A 652 -6.74 -8.25 -16.71
C PRO A 652 -7.45 -9.29 -15.84
N GLU A 653 -8.71 -9.07 -15.47
CA GLU A 653 -9.53 -10.01 -14.73
C GLU A 653 -10.02 -11.16 -15.62
N LEU A 654 -10.46 -10.88 -16.85
CA LEU A 654 -10.89 -11.91 -17.82
C LEU A 654 -9.75 -12.87 -18.20
N ALA A 655 -8.53 -12.37 -18.38
CA ALA A 655 -7.37 -13.18 -18.77
C ALA A 655 -7.00 -14.21 -17.69
N GLN A 656 -7.26 -13.91 -16.42
CA GLN A 656 -7.04 -14.84 -15.32
C GLN A 656 -8.02 -16.04 -15.34
N LEU A 657 -9.10 -15.95 -16.11
CA LEU A 657 -10.08 -17.03 -16.28
C LEU A 657 -9.72 -17.98 -17.45
N LEU A 658 -8.65 -17.73 -18.21
CA LEU A 658 -8.25 -18.59 -19.35
C LEU A 658 -7.91 -20.03 -18.94
N GLU A 659 -7.38 -20.20 -17.72
CA GLU A 659 -7.02 -21.48 -17.10
C GLU A 659 -8.06 -21.94 -16.06
N HIS A 660 -9.28 -21.42 -16.11
CA HIS A 660 -10.28 -21.68 -15.10
C HIS A 660 -10.71 -23.18 -15.06
N PRO A 661 -10.86 -23.82 -13.87
CA PRO A 661 -11.22 -25.24 -13.77
C PRO A 661 -12.56 -25.60 -14.43
N HIS A 662 -13.54 -24.71 -14.33
CA HIS A 662 -14.83 -24.87 -15.01
C HIS A 662 -14.71 -24.57 -16.53
N ARG A 663 -14.84 -25.60 -17.37
CA ARG A 663 -14.57 -25.56 -18.82
C ARG A 663 -15.37 -24.50 -19.58
N LYS A 664 -16.65 -24.27 -19.24
CA LYS A 664 -17.48 -23.25 -19.91
C LYS A 664 -17.02 -21.83 -19.60
N THR A 665 -16.51 -21.60 -18.38
CA THR A 665 -15.93 -20.31 -17.97
C THR A 665 -14.64 -20.04 -18.71
N ALA A 666 -13.72 -21.02 -18.76
CA ALA A 666 -12.47 -20.90 -19.51
C ALA A 666 -12.69 -20.67 -21.02
N ARG A 667 -13.67 -21.35 -21.61
CA ARG A 667 -14.07 -21.14 -23.02
C ARG A 667 -14.58 -19.72 -23.24
N TRP A 668 -15.52 -19.27 -22.42
CA TRP A 668 -16.07 -17.91 -22.52
C TRP A 668 -15.00 -16.83 -22.32
N ALA A 669 -14.10 -17.02 -21.35
CA ALA A 669 -12.98 -16.12 -21.12
C ALA A 669 -12.08 -16.04 -22.36
N ARG A 670 -11.73 -17.18 -22.95
CA ARG A 670 -10.92 -17.24 -24.18
C ARG A 670 -11.57 -16.52 -25.36
N GLU A 671 -12.85 -16.78 -25.60
CA GLU A 671 -13.63 -16.09 -26.64
C GLU A 671 -13.68 -14.57 -26.40
N SER A 672 -13.94 -14.15 -25.15
CA SER A 672 -14.02 -12.73 -24.78
C SER A 672 -12.67 -12.02 -24.92
N VAL A 673 -11.59 -12.66 -24.46
CA VAL A 673 -10.23 -12.13 -24.55
C VAL A 673 -9.79 -12.01 -26.01
N ARG A 674 -10.00 -13.03 -26.84
CA ARG A 674 -9.70 -12.95 -28.29
C ARG A 674 -10.49 -11.85 -28.97
N ARG A 675 -11.77 -11.67 -28.62
CA ARG A 675 -12.58 -10.59 -29.19
C ARG A 675 -12.06 -9.20 -28.83
N LEU A 676 -11.65 -9.01 -27.58
CA LEU A 676 -11.24 -7.69 -27.08
C LEU A 676 -9.78 -7.34 -27.38
N ALA A 677 -8.88 -8.33 -27.36
CA ALA A 677 -7.43 -8.13 -27.50
C ALA A 677 -6.85 -8.73 -28.79
N GLY A 678 -7.67 -9.41 -29.62
CA GLY A 678 -7.25 -10.12 -30.84
C GLY A 678 -6.45 -11.40 -30.62
N SER A 679 -6.05 -11.70 -29.38
CA SER A 679 -5.27 -12.89 -29.02
C SER A 679 -5.58 -13.33 -27.59
N ASP A 680 -5.47 -14.62 -27.30
CA ASP A 680 -5.45 -15.19 -25.95
C ASP A 680 -4.04 -15.55 -25.46
N ASP A 681 -3.00 -15.19 -26.21
CA ASP A 681 -1.61 -15.28 -25.75
C ASP A 681 -1.35 -14.23 -24.65
N PRO A 682 -0.90 -14.63 -23.45
CA PRO A 682 -0.72 -13.72 -22.32
C PRO A 682 0.14 -12.49 -22.63
N ARG A 683 1.21 -12.63 -23.42
CA ARG A 683 2.09 -11.50 -23.77
C ARG A 683 1.43 -10.53 -24.74
N SER A 684 0.59 -11.03 -25.63
CA SER A 684 -0.16 -10.21 -26.58
C SER A 684 -1.31 -9.46 -25.88
N VAL A 685 -1.99 -10.13 -24.94
CA VAL A 685 -3.00 -9.51 -24.07
C VAL A 685 -2.39 -8.42 -23.20
N GLU A 686 -1.25 -8.69 -22.55
CA GLU A 686 -0.55 -7.70 -21.72
C GLU A 686 -0.15 -6.46 -22.53
N ARG A 687 0.45 -6.66 -23.72
CA ARG A 687 0.80 -5.56 -24.63
C ARG A 687 -0.42 -4.73 -25.04
N PHE A 688 -1.54 -5.39 -25.36
CA PHE A 688 -2.79 -4.71 -25.65
C PHE A 688 -3.27 -3.86 -24.47
N CYS A 689 -3.34 -4.44 -23.26
CA CYS A 689 -3.83 -3.74 -22.07
C CYS A 689 -3.00 -2.49 -21.76
N LEU A 690 -1.67 -2.60 -21.88
CA LEU A 690 -0.76 -1.48 -21.67
C LEU A 690 -0.98 -0.35 -22.70
N ALA A 691 -1.09 -0.69 -23.98
CA ALA A 691 -1.34 0.28 -25.04
C ALA A 691 -2.71 0.96 -24.85
N TYR A 692 -3.74 0.19 -24.51
CA TYR A 692 -5.09 0.69 -24.29
C TYR A 692 -5.17 1.70 -23.14
N GLU A 693 -4.62 1.34 -21.97
CA GLU A 693 -4.63 2.22 -20.80
C GLU A 693 -3.77 3.46 -21.00
N ARG A 694 -2.64 3.34 -21.72
CA ARG A 694 -1.79 4.47 -22.06
C ARG A 694 -2.53 5.50 -22.91
N LEU A 695 -3.22 5.07 -23.97
CA LEU A 695 -4.03 5.97 -24.81
C LEU A 695 -5.23 6.55 -24.07
N ARG A 696 -5.89 5.79 -23.19
CA ARG A 696 -7.00 6.28 -22.37
C ARG A 696 -6.54 7.38 -21.41
N ALA A 697 -5.50 7.08 -20.61
CA ALA A 697 -4.95 8.01 -19.64
C ALA A 697 -4.42 9.29 -20.30
N ALA A 698 -3.83 9.15 -21.48
CA ALA A 698 -3.44 10.27 -22.33
C ALA A 698 -4.59 11.23 -22.65
N GLY A 699 -5.72 10.67 -23.11
CA GLY A 699 -6.90 11.47 -23.45
C GLY A 699 -7.58 12.11 -22.24
N GLU A 700 -7.49 11.49 -21.07
CA GLU A 700 -8.01 12.04 -19.80
C GLU A 700 -7.12 13.16 -19.24
N ALA A 701 -5.81 12.98 -19.31
CA ALA A 701 -4.83 13.97 -18.84
C ALA A 701 -4.57 15.10 -19.84
N LEU A 702 -5.21 15.07 -21.01
CA LEU A 702 -4.94 15.97 -22.14
C LEU A 702 -3.45 16.01 -22.52
N ASP A 703 -2.77 14.85 -22.48
CA ASP A 703 -1.35 14.73 -22.75
C ASP A 703 -1.08 14.71 -24.27
N HIS A 704 -0.74 15.87 -24.84
CA HIS A 704 -0.44 16.02 -26.27
C HIS A 704 0.80 15.22 -26.74
N GLY A 705 1.66 14.72 -25.84
CA GLY A 705 2.71 13.76 -26.18
C GLY A 705 2.16 12.45 -26.77
N ALA A 706 0.89 12.16 -26.44
CA ALA A 706 -0.17 11.84 -27.41
C ALA A 706 0.22 11.20 -28.71
N ILE A 707 0.43 12.15 -29.61
CA ILE A 707 -0.45 12.19 -30.75
C ILE A 707 0.10 11.24 -31.80
N GLU A 708 1.41 11.24 -31.98
CA GLU A 708 2.10 10.33 -32.89
C GLU A 708 1.93 8.86 -32.52
N GLU A 709 1.88 8.53 -31.23
CA GLU A 709 1.61 7.15 -30.81
C GLU A 709 0.19 6.74 -31.21
N ALA A 710 -0.81 7.58 -30.91
CA ALA A 710 -2.20 7.29 -31.26
C ALA A 710 -2.40 7.20 -32.79
N ARG A 711 -1.77 8.09 -33.57
CA ARG A 711 -1.76 8.03 -35.04
C ARG A 711 -1.09 6.75 -35.54
N GLY A 712 0.03 6.35 -34.94
CA GLY A 712 0.72 5.10 -35.26
C GLY A 712 -0.18 3.87 -35.06
N VAL A 713 -0.99 3.86 -33.99
CA VAL A 713 -1.97 2.81 -33.75
C VAL A 713 -3.07 2.77 -34.82
N LEU A 714 -3.57 3.92 -35.29
CA LEU A 714 -4.58 3.96 -36.36
C LEU A 714 -4.06 3.38 -37.69
N ARG A 715 -2.80 3.69 -38.01
CA ARG A 715 -2.11 3.27 -39.25
C ARG A 715 -1.64 1.81 -39.22
N ALA A 716 -1.50 1.20 -38.05
CA ALA A 716 -0.95 -0.13 -37.91
C ALA A 716 -1.93 -1.19 -38.44
N PRO A 717 -1.58 -1.96 -39.50
CA PRO A 717 -2.50 -2.95 -40.10
C PRO A 717 -2.89 -4.09 -39.15
N LEU A 718 -2.05 -4.37 -38.14
CA LEU A 718 -2.26 -5.42 -37.15
C LEU A 718 -2.91 -4.92 -35.85
N ALA A 719 -3.23 -3.63 -35.76
CA ALA A 719 -3.88 -3.10 -34.56
C ALA A 719 -5.31 -3.61 -34.48
N VAL A 720 -5.66 -4.21 -33.36
CA VAL A 720 -7.01 -4.72 -33.12
C VAL A 720 -8.00 -3.56 -32.96
N THR A 721 -9.22 -3.74 -33.45
CA THR A 721 -10.24 -2.68 -33.55
C THR A 721 -10.46 -1.90 -32.24
N PRO A 722 -10.58 -2.53 -31.05
CA PRO A 722 -10.79 -1.77 -29.81
C PRO A 722 -9.66 -0.78 -29.49
N LEU A 723 -8.42 -1.11 -29.87
CA LEU A 723 -7.27 -0.22 -29.69
C LEU A 723 -7.30 0.94 -30.69
N ARG A 724 -7.68 0.68 -31.94
CA ARG A 724 -7.87 1.74 -32.97
C ARG A 724 -9.00 2.70 -32.58
N ARG A 725 -10.12 2.18 -32.05
CA ARG A 725 -11.22 3.01 -31.53
C ARG A 725 -10.77 3.89 -30.35
N MET A 726 -9.97 3.34 -29.43
CA MET A 726 -9.41 4.14 -28.33
C MET A 726 -8.47 5.23 -28.86
N ALA A 727 -7.59 4.92 -29.81
CA ALA A 727 -6.72 5.90 -30.44
C ALA A 727 -7.49 7.06 -31.11
N ALA A 728 -8.54 6.75 -31.89
CA ALA A 728 -9.39 7.78 -32.51
C ALA A 728 -10.05 8.70 -31.47
N ARG A 729 -10.59 8.12 -30.39
CA ARG A 729 -11.19 8.90 -29.28
C ARG A 729 -10.17 9.77 -28.55
N THR A 730 -8.98 9.23 -28.31
CA THR A 730 -7.89 9.98 -27.68
C THR A 730 -7.47 11.16 -28.55
N LEU A 731 -7.35 10.97 -29.87
CA LEU A 731 -7.03 12.05 -30.80
C LEU A 731 -8.09 13.15 -30.82
N ALA A 732 -9.38 12.78 -30.84
CA ALA A 732 -10.48 13.73 -30.74
C ALA A 732 -10.42 14.56 -29.43
N ARG A 733 -10.23 13.90 -28.28
CA ARG A 733 -10.10 14.58 -26.97
C ARG A 733 -8.92 15.54 -26.90
N LEU A 734 -7.81 15.18 -27.53
CA LEU A 734 -6.59 15.99 -27.57
C LEU A 734 -6.65 17.11 -28.61
N ARG A 735 -7.76 17.23 -29.34
CA ARG A 735 -7.91 18.14 -30.47
C ARG A 735 -6.78 17.97 -31.50
N ALA A 736 -6.38 16.72 -31.77
CA ALA A 736 -5.30 16.34 -32.67
C ALA A 736 -5.67 16.48 -34.16
N VAL A 737 -5.85 17.72 -34.62
CA VAL A 737 -6.23 18.03 -36.01
C VAL A 737 -5.27 17.44 -37.04
N GLU A 738 -3.98 17.29 -36.70
CA GLU A 738 -2.97 16.64 -37.53
C GLU A 738 -3.25 15.16 -37.85
N ALA A 739 -4.19 14.52 -37.13
CA ALA A 739 -4.63 13.15 -37.35
C ALA A 739 -5.83 13.03 -38.31
N VAL A 740 -6.37 14.13 -38.83
CA VAL A 740 -7.49 14.11 -39.78
C VAL A 740 -7.23 13.18 -40.98
N PRO A 741 -6.05 13.21 -41.65
CA PRO A 741 -5.77 12.26 -42.74
C PRO A 741 -5.87 10.80 -42.32
N ASP A 742 -5.45 10.47 -41.10
CA ASP A 742 -5.48 9.10 -40.58
C ASP A 742 -6.91 8.64 -40.30
N LEU A 743 -7.76 9.55 -39.81
CA LEU A 743 -9.17 9.29 -39.53
C LEU A 743 -10.01 9.18 -40.82
N ILE A 744 -9.66 9.91 -41.87
CA ILE A 744 -10.30 9.79 -43.18
C ILE A 744 -10.18 8.36 -43.71
N GLU A 745 -9.01 7.75 -43.59
CA GLU A 745 -8.82 6.37 -44.07
C GLU A 745 -9.68 5.34 -43.33
N LEU A 746 -10.10 5.62 -42.09
CA LEU A 746 -10.96 4.74 -41.29
C LEU A 746 -12.44 4.83 -41.68
N LEU A 747 -12.86 5.83 -42.46
CA LEU A 747 -14.27 5.98 -42.87
C LEU A 747 -14.75 4.83 -43.76
N ALA A 748 -13.82 4.11 -44.39
CA ALA A 748 -14.10 2.94 -45.22
C ALA A 748 -13.72 1.61 -44.54
N ASP A 749 -13.48 1.62 -43.23
CA ASP A 749 -13.16 0.41 -42.47
C ASP A 749 -14.38 -0.53 -42.43
N GLU A 750 -14.14 -1.85 -42.50
CA GLU A 750 -15.20 -2.86 -42.46
C GLU A 750 -15.93 -2.88 -41.11
N ASP A 751 -15.28 -2.40 -40.04
CA ASP A 751 -15.89 -2.25 -38.74
C ASP A 751 -16.69 -0.94 -38.64
N GLU A 752 -18.01 -1.04 -38.76
CA GLU A 752 -18.94 0.10 -38.79
C GLU A 752 -18.80 1.03 -37.57
N ASP A 753 -18.50 0.50 -36.39
CA ASP A 753 -18.35 1.30 -35.16
C ASP A 753 -17.02 2.06 -35.13
N LEU A 754 -15.95 1.51 -35.72
CA LEU A 754 -14.69 2.22 -35.91
C LEU A 754 -14.85 3.33 -36.95
N ALA A 755 -15.53 3.05 -38.08
CA ALA A 755 -15.84 4.05 -39.10
C ALA A 755 -16.69 5.20 -38.53
N ARG A 756 -17.74 4.88 -37.76
CA ARG A 756 -18.57 5.87 -37.06
C ARG A 756 -17.75 6.67 -36.04
N GLY A 757 -16.92 6.00 -35.24
CA GLY A 757 -16.04 6.68 -34.28
C GLY A 757 -15.01 7.59 -34.94
N ALA A 758 -14.56 7.26 -36.15
CA ALA A 758 -13.69 8.13 -36.95
C ALA A 758 -14.46 9.35 -37.49
N ALA A 759 -15.69 9.18 -37.97
CA ALA A 759 -16.55 10.29 -38.37
C ALA A 759 -16.83 11.25 -37.19
N ASP A 760 -17.20 10.72 -36.03
CA ASP A 760 -17.41 11.52 -34.81
C ASP A 760 -16.14 12.31 -34.42
N ALA A 761 -14.97 11.66 -34.54
CA ALA A 761 -13.69 12.30 -34.28
C ALA A 761 -13.37 13.40 -35.30
N LEU A 762 -13.65 13.17 -36.59
CA LEU A 762 -13.49 14.19 -37.64
C LEU A 762 -14.36 15.41 -37.33
N THR A 763 -15.66 15.23 -37.12
CA THR A 763 -16.57 16.33 -36.77
C THR A 763 -16.12 17.09 -35.52
N ALA A 764 -15.66 16.38 -34.48
CA ALA A 764 -15.16 17.00 -33.26
C ALA A 764 -13.87 17.82 -33.47
N LEU A 765 -13.01 17.41 -34.41
CA LEU A 765 -11.74 18.08 -34.70
C LEU A 765 -11.90 19.27 -35.65
N THR A 766 -12.80 19.16 -36.63
CA THR A 766 -12.94 20.15 -37.70
C THR A 766 -14.06 21.15 -37.43
N GLY A 767 -15.04 20.78 -36.59
CA GLY A 767 -16.21 21.60 -36.27
C GLY A 767 -17.20 21.78 -37.43
N THR A 768 -16.88 21.24 -38.61
CA THR A 768 -17.68 21.31 -39.84
C THR A 768 -17.54 20.00 -40.62
N GLU A 769 -18.59 19.65 -41.37
CA GLU A 769 -18.58 18.51 -42.30
C GLU A 769 -18.55 19.03 -43.74
N PRO A 770 -17.76 18.43 -44.66
CA PRO A 770 -17.78 18.80 -46.07
C PRO A 770 -19.15 18.56 -46.71
N GLU A 771 -19.57 19.46 -47.60
CA GLU A 771 -20.84 19.31 -48.33
C GLU A 771 -20.91 17.97 -49.08
N GLY A 772 -22.01 17.24 -48.89
CA GLY A 772 -22.25 15.95 -49.53
C GLY A 772 -21.48 14.76 -48.94
N ALA A 773 -20.66 14.95 -47.88
CA ALA A 773 -19.95 13.83 -47.26
C ALA A 773 -20.90 12.81 -46.59
N SER A 774 -21.91 13.28 -45.85
CA SER A 774 -22.88 12.44 -45.16
C SER A 774 -23.85 11.67 -46.06
N SER A 775 -23.99 12.08 -47.33
CA SER A 775 -24.85 11.43 -48.32
C SER A 775 -24.08 10.56 -49.33
N ALA A 776 -22.74 10.62 -49.33
CA ALA A 776 -21.90 9.85 -50.24
C ALA A 776 -21.71 8.40 -49.77
N ARG A 777 -21.65 7.46 -50.72
CA ARG A 777 -21.30 6.05 -50.44
C ARG A 777 -19.87 5.87 -49.93
N ASP A 778 -18.95 6.75 -50.36
CA ASP A 778 -17.59 6.85 -49.83
C ASP A 778 -17.29 8.35 -49.56
N PRO A 779 -17.24 8.78 -48.29
CA PRO A 779 -17.04 10.19 -47.94
C PRO A 779 -15.58 10.65 -48.04
N ARG A 780 -14.61 9.75 -48.24
CA ARG A 780 -13.17 10.07 -48.20
C ARG A 780 -12.74 11.13 -49.21
N PRO A 781 -13.16 11.12 -50.50
CA PRO A 781 -12.73 12.11 -51.47
C PRO A 781 -13.11 13.54 -51.06
N ALA A 782 -14.32 13.74 -50.54
CA ALA A 782 -14.79 15.05 -50.06
C ALA A 782 -13.95 15.53 -48.87
N TRP A 783 -13.67 14.65 -47.91
CA TRP A 783 -12.81 14.98 -46.77
C TRP A 783 -11.35 15.25 -47.15
N ARG A 784 -10.77 14.55 -48.14
CA ARG A 784 -9.41 14.81 -48.63
C ARG A 784 -9.32 16.19 -49.30
N ALA A 785 -10.26 16.51 -50.19
CA ALA A 785 -10.32 17.81 -50.83
C ALA A 785 -10.50 18.96 -49.82
N TRP A 786 -11.33 18.74 -48.79
CA TRP A 786 -11.47 19.68 -47.68
C TRP A 786 -10.16 19.85 -46.89
N TRP A 787 -9.47 18.75 -46.57
CA TRP A 787 -8.21 18.78 -45.83
C TRP A 787 -7.09 19.48 -46.59
N GLU A 788 -7.01 19.30 -47.91
CA GLU A 788 -6.05 20.02 -48.76
C GLU A 788 -6.24 21.54 -48.69
N ARG A 789 -7.49 22.01 -48.57
CA ARG A 789 -7.83 23.43 -48.49
C ARG A 789 -7.67 24.01 -47.08
N GLU A 790 -8.26 23.37 -46.07
CA GLU A 790 -8.39 23.92 -44.71
C GLU A 790 -7.33 23.40 -43.72
N GLY A 791 -6.77 22.23 -44.00
CA GLY A 791 -5.91 21.48 -43.07
C GLY A 791 -4.66 22.24 -42.61
N PRO A 792 -3.85 22.82 -43.51
CA PRO A 792 -2.64 23.57 -43.13
C PRO A 792 -2.92 24.71 -42.14
N ALA A 793 -3.98 25.50 -42.39
CA ALA A 793 -4.37 26.61 -41.51
C ALA A 793 -4.89 26.11 -40.16
N LEU A 794 -5.68 25.04 -40.15
CA LEU A 794 -6.22 24.44 -38.93
C LEU A 794 -5.11 23.87 -38.02
N VAL A 795 -4.13 23.17 -38.60
CA VAL A 795 -2.95 22.64 -37.88
C VAL A 795 -2.13 23.78 -37.28
N ALA A 796 -1.90 24.85 -38.04
CA ALA A 796 -1.15 26.01 -37.57
C ALA A 796 -1.82 26.67 -36.35
N ARG A 797 -3.13 26.94 -36.43
CA ARG A 797 -3.93 27.52 -35.32
C ARG A 797 -3.87 26.65 -34.06
N GLU A 798 -4.03 25.34 -34.23
CA GLU A 798 -4.06 24.41 -33.10
C GLU A 798 -2.68 24.26 -32.43
N ARG A 799 -1.58 24.30 -33.20
CA ARG A 799 -0.22 24.34 -32.65
C ARG A 799 0.03 25.58 -31.79
N VAL A 800 -0.41 26.75 -32.23
CA VAL A 800 -0.32 28.00 -31.46
C VAL A 800 -1.11 27.86 -30.16
N ARG A 801 -2.37 27.42 -30.23
CA ARG A 801 -3.24 27.24 -29.05
C ARG A 801 -2.59 26.36 -27.97
N ARG A 802 -2.03 25.21 -28.37
CA ARG A 802 -1.37 24.29 -27.42
C ARG A 802 -0.12 24.91 -26.80
N ALA A 803 0.71 25.61 -27.60
CA ALA A 803 1.90 26.28 -27.10
C ALA A 803 1.57 27.42 -26.13
N VAL A 804 0.50 28.19 -26.39
CA VAL A 804 0.02 29.22 -25.45
C VAL A 804 -0.45 28.59 -24.14
N GLY A 805 -1.18 27.48 -24.20
CA GLY A 805 -1.58 26.73 -23.00
C GLY A 805 -0.39 26.23 -22.17
N ASP A 806 0.71 25.84 -22.83
CA ASP A 806 1.94 25.40 -22.14
C ASP A 806 2.64 26.51 -21.35
N LEU A 807 2.38 27.80 -21.64
CA LEU A 807 2.92 28.93 -20.88
C LEU A 807 2.45 28.94 -19.41
N ALA A 808 1.33 28.29 -19.10
CA ALA A 808 0.82 28.17 -17.73
C ALA A 808 1.74 27.32 -16.83
N PHE A 809 2.60 26.49 -17.42
CA PHE A 809 3.37 25.48 -16.70
C PHE A 809 4.86 25.85 -16.64
N PRO A 810 5.43 26.14 -15.45
CA PRO A 810 6.82 26.60 -15.32
C PRO A 810 7.85 25.71 -16.03
N GLY A 811 7.69 24.39 -15.99
CA GLY A 811 8.62 23.44 -16.61
C GLY A 811 8.52 23.29 -18.13
N ARG A 812 7.51 23.88 -18.79
CA ARG A 812 7.36 23.89 -20.27
C ARG A 812 7.31 25.29 -20.87
N ARG A 813 7.29 26.31 -20.02
CA ARG A 813 7.07 27.71 -20.40
C ARG A 813 8.13 28.22 -21.36
N GLU A 814 9.40 27.93 -21.14
CA GLU A 814 10.47 28.44 -21.99
C GLU A 814 10.47 27.77 -23.37
N ASP A 815 10.33 26.44 -23.43
CA ASP A 815 10.20 25.72 -24.70
C ASP A 815 8.96 26.19 -25.48
N ALA A 816 7.85 26.45 -24.79
CA ALA A 816 6.64 27.00 -25.39
C ALA A 816 6.85 28.42 -25.92
N ALA A 817 7.53 29.28 -25.15
CA ALA A 817 7.91 30.63 -25.57
C ALA A 817 8.81 30.61 -26.81
N GLN A 818 9.81 29.72 -26.86
CA GLN A 818 10.66 29.54 -28.04
C GLN A 818 9.87 29.10 -29.28
N ARG A 819 8.94 28.15 -29.13
CA ARG A 819 8.06 27.73 -30.23
C ARG A 819 7.19 28.88 -30.73
N LEU A 820 6.64 29.69 -29.83
CA LEU A 820 5.80 30.84 -30.17
C LEU A 820 6.61 31.96 -30.85
N ARG A 821 7.85 32.22 -30.40
CA ARG A 821 8.78 33.13 -31.08
C ARG A 821 9.10 32.68 -32.50
N ALA A 822 9.37 31.39 -32.69
CA ALA A 822 9.66 30.82 -34.00
C ALA A 822 8.48 30.95 -34.98
N LEU A 823 7.24 30.99 -34.47
CA LEU A 823 6.02 31.21 -35.26
C LEU A 823 5.80 32.69 -35.62
N GLY A 824 6.47 33.62 -34.91
CA GLY A 824 6.40 35.05 -35.18
C GLY A 824 4.95 35.58 -35.19
N LYS A 825 4.61 36.38 -36.21
CA LYS A 825 3.29 37.02 -36.34
C LYS A 825 2.11 36.03 -36.30
N ALA A 826 2.30 34.79 -36.74
CA ALA A 826 1.25 33.77 -36.70
C ALA A 826 0.83 33.35 -35.28
N ALA A 827 1.66 33.65 -34.26
CA ALA A 827 1.34 33.36 -32.87
C ALA A 827 0.50 34.46 -32.19
N LEU A 828 0.45 35.68 -32.74
CA LEU A 828 -0.11 36.86 -32.07
C LEU A 828 -1.56 36.65 -31.64
N ARG A 829 -2.44 36.24 -32.56
CA ARG A 829 -3.86 36.07 -32.25
C ARG A 829 -4.11 35.04 -31.14
N GLY A 830 -3.33 33.96 -31.10
CA GLY A 830 -3.42 32.97 -30.02
C GLY A 830 -2.82 33.44 -28.70
N LEU A 831 -1.78 34.27 -28.72
CA LEU A 831 -1.23 34.90 -27.52
C LEU A 831 -2.23 35.88 -26.88
N VAL A 832 -3.04 36.57 -27.68
CA VAL A 832 -4.13 37.42 -27.16
C VAL A 832 -5.17 36.60 -26.40
N ASP A 833 -5.56 35.42 -26.90
CA ASP A 833 -6.39 34.48 -26.13
C ASP A 833 -5.74 34.07 -24.80
N GLY A 834 -4.40 33.98 -24.78
CA GLY A 834 -3.60 33.71 -23.59
C GLY A 834 -3.67 34.80 -22.51
N LEU A 835 -4.07 36.02 -22.85
CA LEU A 835 -4.29 37.10 -21.86
C LEU A 835 -5.53 36.86 -20.99
N ARG A 836 -6.49 36.07 -21.48
CA ARG A 836 -7.76 35.78 -20.80
C ARG A 836 -7.61 34.81 -19.62
N SER A 837 -6.46 34.14 -19.47
CA SER A 837 -6.18 33.23 -18.35
C SER A 837 -5.09 33.79 -17.44
N ASP A 838 -5.38 33.89 -16.13
CA ASP A 838 -4.42 34.40 -15.13
C ASP A 838 -3.10 33.62 -15.13
N ALA A 839 -3.13 32.31 -15.42
CA ALA A 839 -1.96 31.45 -15.41
C ALA A 839 -1.00 31.71 -16.57
N THR A 840 -1.50 32.20 -17.71
CA THR A 840 -0.72 32.48 -18.93
C THR A 840 -0.49 33.98 -19.15
N ARG A 841 -1.33 34.86 -18.58
CA ARG A 841 -1.42 36.30 -18.90
C ARG A 841 -0.07 36.99 -18.95
N ALA A 842 0.73 36.90 -17.88
CA ALA A 842 2.02 37.58 -17.81
C ALA A 842 3.04 37.07 -18.84
N ALA A 843 3.03 35.77 -19.15
CA ALA A 843 3.95 35.19 -20.14
C ALA A 843 3.49 35.50 -21.57
N ALA A 844 2.18 35.44 -21.83
CA ALA A 844 1.59 35.75 -23.11
C ALA A 844 1.75 37.24 -23.47
N HIS A 845 1.53 38.15 -22.51
CA HIS A 845 1.71 39.59 -22.71
C HIS A 845 3.14 39.95 -23.10
N ARG A 846 4.15 39.43 -22.39
CA ARG A 846 5.56 39.65 -22.76
C ARG A 846 5.89 39.16 -24.17
N LEU A 847 5.35 38.01 -24.58
CA LEU A 847 5.56 37.49 -25.93
C LEU A 847 4.82 38.30 -26.99
N LEU A 848 3.66 38.89 -26.67
CA LEU A 848 2.98 39.83 -27.57
C LEU A 848 3.84 41.05 -27.84
N GLU A 849 4.38 41.69 -26.79
CA GLU A 849 5.28 42.84 -26.93
C GLU A 849 6.54 42.45 -27.72
N GLU A 850 7.16 41.32 -27.38
CA GLU A 850 8.40 40.85 -28.03
C GLU A 850 8.21 40.56 -29.53
N ILE A 851 7.12 39.91 -29.92
CA ILE A 851 6.88 39.48 -31.31
C ILE A 851 6.30 40.61 -32.16
N SER A 852 5.46 41.48 -31.58
CA SER A 852 4.82 42.58 -32.30
C SER A 852 5.68 43.84 -32.40
N GLY A 853 6.52 44.08 -31.38
CA GLY A 853 7.24 45.34 -31.18
C GLY A 853 6.36 46.49 -30.64
N GLU A 854 5.12 46.20 -30.23
CA GLU A 854 4.18 47.19 -29.69
C GLU A 854 4.04 47.05 -28.17
N HIS A 855 3.61 48.12 -27.51
CA HIS A 855 3.50 48.20 -26.05
C HIS A 855 2.10 48.64 -25.61
N PHE A 856 1.17 47.69 -25.56
CA PHE A 856 -0.19 47.89 -25.04
C PHE A 856 -0.34 47.31 -23.62
N ALA A 857 -1.44 47.63 -22.93
CA ALA A 857 -1.74 46.98 -21.67
C ALA A 857 -1.97 45.47 -21.86
N ALA A 858 -1.95 44.69 -20.78
CA ALA A 858 -2.29 43.25 -20.82
C ALA A 858 -3.82 43.02 -20.99
N ASP A 859 -4.46 43.83 -21.84
CA ASP A 859 -5.90 43.84 -22.13
C ASP A 859 -6.17 43.10 -23.46
N PRO A 860 -6.92 41.98 -23.47
CA PRO A 860 -7.22 41.26 -24.69
C PRO A 860 -7.90 42.11 -25.78
N ASP A 861 -8.73 43.08 -25.41
CA ASP A 861 -9.55 43.83 -26.37
C ASP A 861 -8.69 44.86 -27.13
N GLU A 862 -7.78 45.56 -26.45
CA GLU A 862 -6.82 46.50 -27.04
C GLU A 862 -5.91 45.81 -28.07
N TRP A 863 -5.39 44.62 -27.73
CA TRP A 863 -4.57 43.83 -28.65
C TRP A 863 -5.38 43.27 -29.83
N LEU A 864 -6.65 42.90 -29.64
CA LEU A 864 -7.53 42.43 -30.71
C LEU A 864 -7.83 43.56 -31.71
N GLU A 865 -8.18 44.76 -31.25
CA GLU A 865 -8.46 45.91 -32.12
C GLU A 865 -7.25 46.25 -33.01
N TRP A 866 -6.03 46.25 -32.44
CA TRP A 866 -4.81 46.48 -33.22
C TRP A 866 -4.53 45.37 -34.24
N LEU A 867 -4.78 44.10 -33.89
CA LEU A 867 -4.64 42.98 -34.83
C LEU A 867 -5.64 43.09 -35.98
N GLU A 868 -6.91 43.37 -35.67
CA GLU A 868 -7.98 43.46 -36.66
C GLU A 868 -7.79 44.64 -37.62
N ALA A 869 -7.30 45.79 -37.13
CA ALA A 869 -6.95 46.93 -37.97
C ALA A 869 -5.82 46.63 -38.98
N ARG A 870 -4.99 45.61 -38.72
CA ARG A 870 -3.90 45.16 -39.60
C ARG A 870 -4.26 43.95 -40.46
N GLU A 871 -5.15 43.07 -40.00
CA GLU A 871 -5.68 41.94 -40.76
C GLU A 871 -6.77 42.35 -41.76
N GLY A 872 -7.38 43.54 -41.59
CA GLY A 872 -8.36 44.14 -42.49
C GLY A 872 -7.80 44.90 -43.71
N ARG A 873 -6.62 44.52 -44.24
CA ARG A 873 -6.06 45.02 -45.52
C ARG A 873 -5.66 43.88 -46.43
#